data_AF-A0A355F0P3-F1
#
_entry.id   AF-A0A355F0P3-F1
#
_cell.length_a   1.000
_cell.length_b   1.000
_cell.length_c   1.000
_cell.angle_alpha   90.00
_cell.angle_beta   90.00
_cell.angle_gamma   90.00
#
_symmetry.space_group_name_H-M   'P 1'
#
loop_
_entity.id
_entity.type
_entity.pdbx_description
1 polymer ?
#
loop_
_entity_poly.entity_id
_entity_poly.type
_entity_poly.pdbx_seq_one_letter_code
_entity_poly.pdbx_strand_id
1 'polypeptide(L)'
;MTTTGLRRALLACAFLLAAGRPADARPQASVSATGPVVRAATIGEVLSRWRPGTRLFVLGDVGLSDEALRELAAELSETHWTVLLIQDATGQTYKDADGVVREGVDAIEYGTGQGLPQRPGFAAQVHPRTRESDGAIFSIVLAQRALYYTASTAQDTRGLGEDRFAGNLDQWAIAALRGGGDVAGAVRETVAQIDRRLDEAIEAEIGAAAGSLARAVEQLDRLESRSRELAQVCPGGLRRVKMPDLGALRGQLKAAQAAAAQGRSAQVQPLVEPILAKTAPALAALDTLATAVDRARRDLAATEETLAALDQKAAGLRASHPELTGALARPDLETFRQRLTQARWLLPVDPEEASKAAEVVGQEAGVRVRAIDEYPAQGQALAAAETRLAGLDRKELAGAARESLLAARQGLRAARELYATGTFGYGKKIEEARAALDTAERQISAAEEAVARGKRLRRSLLTALVLGLLGLGVFLNRRRRGAKSEAERLLADWRTALDRKLEIVYDELEQRVARFVGPADGEGRRPHAGETLRLAGEIRADVGSLSILWVSANSVLQTAEALVRARGLAALVSFFSPRHYRRAIALLHDEPVPFDPADGLPRLFGSERTWRQDLLGDLESYAPFRKSFAEIVGELNLRAGRAAAALDRIEAAIVQGPAERAETGAR
;
A
#
# COMPACT_ATOMS: atom_id res chain seq x y z
N MET A 1 -19.39 16.64 -35.45
CA MET A 1 -18.52 17.82 -35.32
C MET A 1 -18.30 18.39 -36.71
N THR A 2 -18.91 19.53 -37.02
CA THR A 2 -18.89 20.14 -38.36
C THR A 2 -17.77 21.18 -38.45
N THR A 3 -17.04 21.16 -39.57
CA THR A 3 -15.88 21.99 -39.93
C THR A 3 -16.16 23.50 -40.00
N THR A 4 -17.40 23.92 -39.75
CA THR A 4 -17.85 25.31 -39.77
C THR A 4 -17.48 26.10 -38.50
N GLY A 5 -17.31 25.43 -37.36
CA GLY A 5 -16.93 26.09 -36.10
C GLY A 5 -15.48 26.58 -36.10
N LEU A 6 -14.55 25.75 -36.61
CA LEU A 6 -13.12 26.07 -36.63
C LEU A 6 -12.79 27.25 -37.55
N ARG A 7 -13.51 27.40 -38.68
CA ARG A 7 -13.33 28.53 -39.60
C ARG A 7 -13.79 29.86 -39.02
N ARG A 8 -14.78 29.87 -38.12
CA ARG A 8 -15.23 31.11 -37.45
C ARG A 8 -14.30 31.53 -36.30
N ALA A 9 -13.76 30.57 -35.54
CA ALA A 9 -12.76 30.86 -34.51
C ALA A 9 -11.43 31.35 -35.11
N LEU A 10 -10.97 30.74 -36.21
CA LEU A 10 -9.76 31.18 -36.92
C LEU A 10 -9.95 32.54 -37.63
N LEU A 11 -11.14 32.84 -38.17
CA LEU A 11 -11.42 34.19 -38.70
C LEU A 11 -11.51 35.26 -37.60
N ALA A 12 -12.00 34.93 -36.40
CA ALA A 12 -12.04 35.88 -35.28
C ALA A 12 -10.64 36.19 -34.73
N CYS A 13 -9.75 35.19 -34.64
CA CYS A 13 -8.34 35.43 -34.31
C CYS A 13 -7.60 36.18 -35.43
N ALA A 14 -7.87 35.88 -36.70
CA ALA A 14 -7.28 36.60 -37.82
C ALA A 14 -7.79 38.06 -37.92
N PHE A 15 -9.05 38.35 -37.55
CA PHE A 15 -9.56 39.72 -37.53
C PHE A 15 -9.03 40.54 -36.35
N LEU A 16 -8.76 39.91 -35.19
CA LEU A 16 -8.09 40.58 -34.07
C LEU A 16 -6.59 40.81 -34.32
N LEU A 17 -5.95 39.98 -35.16
CA LEU A 17 -4.56 40.18 -35.60
C LEU A 17 -4.44 41.08 -36.85
N ALA A 18 -5.50 41.28 -37.64
CA ALA A 18 -5.48 42.11 -38.86
C ALA A 18 -6.12 43.51 -38.71
N ALA A 19 -6.89 43.78 -37.65
CA ALA A 19 -7.48 45.10 -37.38
C ALA A 19 -6.56 46.07 -36.60
N GLY A 20 -5.31 45.67 -36.37
CA GLY A 20 -4.25 46.49 -35.78
C GLY A 20 -3.23 46.97 -36.81
N ARG A 21 -3.61 47.27 -38.06
CA ARG A 21 -2.83 48.26 -38.81
C ARG A 21 -3.00 49.57 -38.04
N PRO A 22 -1.93 50.19 -37.51
CA PRO A 22 -2.07 51.52 -36.93
C PRO A 22 -2.65 52.40 -38.03
N ALA A 23 -3.91 52.81 -37.87
CA ALA A 23 -4.45 53.92 -38.62
C ALA A 23 -3.50 55.07 -38.37
N ASP A 24 -2.88 55.57 -39.45
CA ASP A 24 -1.91 56.65 -39.50
C ASP A 24 -1.95 57.48 -38.22
N ALA A 25 -1.08 57.12 -37.27
CA ALA A 25 -0.78 58.00 -36.17
C ALA A 25 -0.30 59.26 -36.87
N ARG A 26 -1.15 60.30 -36.87
CA ARG A 26 -0.77 61.65 -37.27
C ARG A 26 0.64 61.83 -36.76
N PRO A 27 1.64 62.11 -37.61
CA PRO A 27 2.99 62.31 -37.13
C PRO A 27 2.89 63.36 -36.04
N GLN A 28 3.05 62.92 -34.79
CA GLN A 28 3.31 63.84 -33.70
C GLN A 28 4.51 64.61 -34.22
N ALA A 29 4.35 65.93 -34.32
CA ALA A 29 5.36 66.82 -34.83
C ALA A 29 6.71 66.32 -34.29
N SER A 30 7.53 65.79 -35.19
CA SER A 30 8.88 65.36 -34.90
C SER A 30 9.62 66.63 -34.51
N VAL A 31 9.53 66.98 -33.23
CA VAL A 31 10.41 67.94 -32.61
C VAL A 31 11.78 67.34 -32.82
N SER A 32 12.60 67.97 -33.65
CA SER A 32 14.03 67.66 -33.78
C SER A 32 14.67 67.90 -32.42
N ALA A 33 14.52 66.92 -31.52
CA ALA A 33 15.02 66.95 -30.17
C ALA A 33 16.35 66.22 -30.15
N THR A 34 17.37 66.83 -30.77
CA THR A 34 18.73 66.64 -30.26
C THR A 34 18.71 67.12 -28.81
N GLY A 35 18.50 66.20 -27.88
CA GLY A 35 18.46 66.49 -26.46
C GLY A 35 19.79 67.17 -26.08
N PRO A 36 19.77 68.33 -25.44
CA PRO A 36 21.01 69.01 -25.08
C PRO A 36 21.75 68.19 -24.02
N VAL A 37 23.05 67.98 -24.23
CA VAL A 37 23.98 67.58 -23.16
C VAL A 37 23.99 68.71 -22.14
N VAL A 38 23.56 68.45 -20.91
CA VAL A 38 23.54 69.47 -19.86
C VAL A 38 24.74 69.28 -18.94
N ARG A 39 25.67 70.24 -19.00
CA ARG A 39 26.75 70.33 -18.01
C ARG A 39 26.21 70.97 -16.73
N ALA A 40 26.51 70.36 -15.59
CA ALA A 40 26.11 70.82 -14.27
C ALA A 40 27.31 70.72 -13.31
N ALA A 41 27.41 71.64 -12.36
CA ALA A 41 28.42 71.61 -11.32
C ALA A 41 27.99 70.77 -10.11
N THR A 42 26.68 70.71 -9.84
CA THR A 42 26.13 70.01 -8.67
C THR A 42 24.91 69.17 -8.99
N ILE A 43 24.63 68.15 -8.18
CA ILE A 43 23.38 67.37 -8.26
C ILE A 43 22.14 68.27 -8.07
N GLY A 44 22.22 69.33 -7.25
CA GLY A 44 21.15 70.32 -7.13
C GLY A 44 20.84 71.05 -8.44
N GLU A 45 21.88 71.36 -9.23
CA GLU A 45 21.74 71.97 -10.54
C GLU A 45 21.10 71.01 -11.56
N VAL A 46 21.50 69.73 -11.55
CA VAL A 46 20.83 68.67 -12.32
C VAL A 46 19.33 68.65 -12.04
N LEU A 47 18.95 68.59 -10.76
CA LEU A 47 17.55 68.57 -10.33
C LEU A 47 16.76 69.81 -10.76
N SER A 48 17.39 70.99 -10.75
CA SER A 48 16.74 72.24 -11.17
C SER A 48 16.55 72.34 -12.69
N ARG A 49 17.49 71.78 -13.45
CA ARG A 49 17.55 71.84 -14.91
C ARG A 49 16.88 70.66 -15.60
N TRP A 50 16.56 69.60 -14.86
CA TRP A 50 15.89 68.43 -15.42
C TRP A 50 14.54 68.80 -16.04
N ARG A 51 14.31 68.26 -17.23
CA ARG A 51 13.08 68.32 -18.01
C ARG A 51 12.91 66.96 -18.71
N PRO A 52 11.69 66.56 -19.10
CA PRO A 52 11.46 65.27 -19.78
C PRO A 52 12.32 65.03 -21.03
N GLY A 53 12.76 66.08 -21.74
CA GLY A 53 13.64 65.96 -22.91
C GLY A 53 15.15 65.95 -22.61
N THR A 54 15.55 66.09 -21.34
CA THR A 54 16.97 66.11 -20.97
C THR A 54 17.43 64.70 -20.62
N ARG A 55 18.27 64.12 -21.48
CA ARG A 55 18.68 62.71 -21.39
C ARG A 55 20.08 62.49 -20.82
N LEU A 56 20.97 63.46 -20.90
CA LEU A 56 22.36 63.32 -20.48
C LEU A 56 22.83 64.52 -19.67
N PHE A 57 23.30 64.26 -18.44
CA PHE A 57 23.97 65.21 -17.58
C PHE A 57 25.44 64.84 -17.40
N VAL A 58 26.31 65.85 -17.39
CA VAL A 58 27.75 65.68 -17.15
C VAL A 58 28.20 66.59 -16.01
N LEU A 59 28.78 66.01 -14.97
CA LEU A 59 29.33 66.70 -13.81
C LEU A 59 30.85 66.51 -13.79
N GLY A 60 31.59 67.56 -14.18
CA GLY A 60 33.04 67.53 -14.32
C GLY A 60 33.54 67.07 -15.71
N ASP A 61 34.81 66.66 -15.76
CA ASP A 61 35.44 66.07 -16.94
C ASP A 61 35.42 64.54 -16.86
N VAL A 62 34.60 63.93 -17.72
CA VAL A 62 34.38 62.48 -17.78
C VAL A 62 35.27 61.79 -18.83
N GLY A 63 36.21 62.52 -19.44
CA GLY A 63 37.13 61.97 -20.44
C GLY A 63 36.50 61.70 -21.82
N LEU A 64 35.30 62.22 -22.07
CA LEU A 64 34.61 62.12 -23.36
C LEU A 64 34.67 63.45 -24.12
N SER A 65 34.86 63.38 -25.43
CA SER A 65 34.77 64.55 -26.30
C SER A 65 33.33 65.06 -26.38
N ASP A 66 33.16 66.35 -26.68
CA ASP A 66 31.83 66.94 -26.90
C ASP A 66 31.06 66.27 -28.04
N GLU A 67 31.77 65.74 -29.04
CA GLU A 67 31.16 64.94 -30.12
C GLU A 67 30.58 63.64 -29.57
N ALA A 68 31.36 62.88 -28.80
CA ALA A 68 30.91 61.62 -28.21
C ALA A 68 29.75 61.83 -27.24
N LEU A 69 29.76 62.92 -26.46
CA LEU A 69 28.65 63.27 -25.58
C LEU A 69 27.37 63.63 -26.36
N ARG A 70 27.50 64.32 -27.49
CA ARG A 70 26.36 64.63 -28.37
C ARG A 70 25.81 63.39 -29.05
N GLU A 71 26.67 62.50 -29.52
CA GLU A 71 26.28 61.21 -30.09
C GLU A 71 25.51 60.38 -29.07
N LEU A 72 26.05 60.23 -27.85
CA LEU A 72 25.38 59.52 -26.76
C LEU A 72 24.02 60.16 -26.39
N ALA A 73 23.94 61.49 -26.30
CA ALA A 73 22.68 62.17 -26.01
C ALA A 73 21.64 62.00 -27.14
N ALA A 74 22.07 61.93 -28.39
CA ALA A 74 21.21 61.66 -29.53
C ALA A 74 20.72 60.21 -29.53
N GLU A 75 21.55 59.23 -29.15
CA GLU A 75 21.09 57.84 -29.01
C GLU A 75 20.05 57.69 -27.88
N LEU A 76 20.23 58.40 -26.77
CA LEU A 76 19.29 58.38 -25.64
C LEU A 76 17.98 59.14 -25.90
N SER A 77 17.87 59.95 -26.96
CA SER A 77 16.69 60.80 -27.20
C SER A 77 15.41 60.02 -27.47
N GLU A 78 15.54 58.82 -28.05
CA GLU A 78 14.43 57.91 -28.35
C GLU A 78 13.97 57.10 -27.13
N THR A 79 14.62 57.27 -25.99
CA THR A 79 14.36 56.49 -24.77
C THR A 79 13.80 57.37 -23.66
N HIS A 80 13.28 56.78 -22.58
CA HIS A 80 12.87 57.49 -21.37
C HIS A 80 13.96 57.56 -20.29
N TRP A 81 15.21 57.24 -20.64
CA TRP A 81 16.34 57.25 -19.71
C TRP A 81 16.83 58.67 -19.40
N THR A 82 17.25 58.89 -18.17
CA THR A 82 18.08 60.03 -17.76
C THR A 82 19.43 59.49 -17.29
N VAL A 83 20.50 59.86 -17.99
CA VAL A 83 21.86 59.40 -17.68
C VAL A 83 22.67 60.50 -17.04
N LEU A 84 23.40 60.18 -15.97
CA LEU A 84 24.33 61.07 -15.30
C LEU A 84 25.75 60.51 -15.35
N LEU A 85 26.67 61.27 -15.94
CA LEU A 85 28.10 60.96 -15.94
C LEU A 85 28.83 61.92 -15.01
N ILE A 86 29.45 61.39 -13.97
CA ILE A 86 29.99 62.18 -12.86
C ILE A 86 31.47 61.83 -12.71
N GLN A 87 32.33 62.83 -12.86
CA GLN A 87 33.77 62.66 -12.70
C GLN A 87 34.11 62.24 -11.26
N ASP A 88 33.64 63.01 -10.28
CA ASP A 88 33.90 62.83 -8.87
C ASP A 88 32.69 63.32 -8.06
N ALA A 89 32.23 62.49 -7.11
CA ALA A 89 31.16 62.86 -6.20
C ALA A 89 31.61 63.75 -5.03
N THR A 90 32.91 63.98 -4.84
CA THR A 90 33.45 64.79 -3.74
C THR A 90 32.86 66.22 -3.76
N GLY A 91 32.36 66.66 -2.61
CA GLY A 91 31.73 67.98 -2.45
C GLY A 91 30.29 68.08 -2.96
N GLN A 92 29.72 67.01 -3.51
CA GLN A 92 28.29 66.96 -3.82
C GLN A 92 27.46 66.87 -2.54
N THR A 93 26.38 67.63 -2.47
CA THR A 93 25.44 67.62 -1.34
C THR A 93 24.01 67.55 -1.84
N TYR A 94 23.17 66.74 -1.21
CA TYR A 94 21.74 66.66 -1.49
C TYR A 94 20.96 66.56 -0.19
N LYS A 95 19.88 67.32 -0.06
CA LYS A 95 18.96 67.21 1.08
C LYS A 95 17.81 66.29 0.67
N ASP A 96 17.72 65.12 1.29
CA ASP A 96 16.70 64.13 0.97
C ASP A 96 15.30 64.53 1.46
N ALA A 97 14.30 63.70 1.16
CA ALA A 97 12.91 63.96 1.50
C ALA A 97 12.67 64.07 3.03
N ASP A 98 13.51 63.41 3.84
CA ASP A 98 13.47 63.45 5.30
C ASP A 98 14.24 64.66 5.88
N GLY A 99 14.85 65.47 5.01
CA GLY A 99 15.61 66.64 5.37
C GLY A 99 17.04 66.35 5.82
N VAL A 100 17.52 65.11 5.67
CA VAL A 100 18.90 64.71 5.96
C VAL A 100 19.79 65.17 4.81
N VAL A 101 20.92 65.80 5.17
CA VAL A 101 21.93 66.18 4.18
C VAL A 101 22.80 64.96 3.90
N ARG A 102 22.78 64.50 2.66
CA ARG A 102 23.65 63.47 2.09
C ARG A 102 24.83 64.15 1.43
N GLU A 103 26.00 63.52 1.49
CA GLU A 103 27.25 64.03 0.94
C GLU A 103 27.90 63.00 0.03
N GLY A 104 28.73 63.46 -0.90
CA GLY A 104 29.53 62.57 -1.73
C GLY A 104 28.68 61.69 -2.63
N VAL A 105 28.96 60.39 -2.58
CA VAL A 105 28.29 59.37 -3.37
C VAL A 105 26.82 59.22 -2.97
N ASP A 106 26.50 59.28 -1.67
CA ASP A 106 25.13 59.23 -1.17
C ASP A 106 24.30 60.42 -1.70
N ALA A 107 24.92 61.59 -1.87
CA ALA A 107 24.23 62.74 -2.46
C ALA A 107 23.79 62.47 -3.90
N ILE A 108 24.59 61.73 -4.66
CA ILE A 108 24.28 61.31 -6.03
C ILE A 108 23.20 60.23 -6.02
N GLU A 109 23.37 59.17 -5.23
CA GLU A 109 22.41 58.07 -5.12
C GLU A 109 21.02 58.58 -4.72
N TYR A 110 20.91 59.32 -3.63
CA TYR A 110 19.62 59.85 -3.16
C TYR A 110 19.09 60.96 -4.09
N GLY A 111 19.96 61.80 -4.64
CA GLY A 111 19.56 62.84 -5.58
C GLY A 111 18.93 62.26 -6.85
N THR A 112 19.47 61.16 -7.33
CA THR A 112 18.96 60.46 -8.52
C THR A 112 17.81 59.51 -8.20
N GLY A 113 17.90 58.73 -7.13
CA GLY A 113 16.86 57.78 -6.70
C GLY A 113 15.58 58.41 -6.16
N GLN A 114 15.67 59.53 -5.44
CA GLN A 114 14.52 60.20 -4.83
C GLN A 114 14.22 61.56 -5.48
N GLY A 115 15.27 62.34 -5.75
CA GLY A 115 15.11 63.73 -6.18
C GLY A 115 14.59 63.89 -7.62
N LEU A 116 15.07 63.06 -8.56
CA LEU A 116 14.67 63.11 -9.97
C LEU A 116 13.26 62.55 -10.22
N PRO A 117 12.85 61.39 -9.66
CA PRO A 117 11.50 60.86 -9.84
C PRO A 117 10.38 61.80 -9.36
N GLN A 118 10.68 62.67 -8.39
CA GLN A 118 9.75 63.69 -7.89
C GLN A 118 9.62 64.91 -8.83
N ARG A 119 10.39 65.00 -9.92
CA ARG A 119 10.33 66.16 -10.82
C ARG A 119 9.07 66.13 -11.69
N PRO A 120 8.42 67.30 -11.87
CA PRO A 120 7.25 67.39 -12.74
C PRO A 120 7.54 66.88 -14.14
N GLY A 121 6.75 65.91 -14.61
CA GLY A 121 6.90 65.29 -15.92
C GLY A 121 7.71 63.99 -15.93
N PHE A 122 8.45 63.65 -14.86
CA PHE A 122 9.18 62.37 -14.81
C PHE A 122 8.22 61.19 -14.85
N ALA A 123 7.26 61.15 -13.92
CA ALA A 123 6.21 60.13 -13.85
C ALA A 123 5.23 60.15 -15.03
N ALA A 124 5.18 61.24 -15.81
CA ALA A 124 4.33 61.37 -17.00
C ALA A 124 4.90 60.66 -18.23
N GLN A 125 6.19 60.29 -18.19
CA GLN A 125 6.80 59.42 -19.20
C GLN A 125 6.22 58.02 -19.02
N VAL A 126 5.51 57.55 -20.04
CA VAL A 126 4.82 56.25 -20.01
C VAL A 126 5.26 55.40 -21.18
N HIS A 127 5.39 54.10 -20.92
CA HIS A 127 5.77 53.15 -21.95
C HIS A 127 4.63 53.06 -22.99
N PRO A 128 4.91 53.15 -24.30
CA PRO A 128 3.88 53.28 -25.33
C PRO A 128 2.91 52.08 -25.38
N ARG A 129 3.38 50.88 -25.01
CA ARG A 129 2.59 49.64 -25.05
C ARG A 129 1.79 49.40 -23.78
N THR A 130 2.38 49.60 -22.61
CA THR A 130 1.79 49.23 -21.31
C THR A 130 1.11 50.39 -20.59
N ARG A 131 1.45 51.63 -20.98
CA ARG A 131 1.00 52.89 -20.35
C ARG A 131 1.45 53.04 -18.88
N GLU A 132 2.38 52.21 -18.43
CA GLU A 132 3.01 52.31 -17.11
C GLU A 132 4.12 53.37 -17.13
N SER A 133 4.47 53.90 -15.95
CA SER A 133 5.57 54.86 -15.86
C SER A 133 6.88 54.21 -16.30
N ASP A 134 7.62 54.91 -17.15
CA ASP A 134 8.77 54.38 -17.89
C ASP A 134 10.03 55.22 -17.76
N GLY A 135 10.00 56.27 -16.93
CA GLY A 135 11.20 57.05 -16.63
C GLY A 135 12.20 56.23 -15.82
N ALA A 136 13.42 56.08 -16.35
CA ALA A 136 14.52 55.35 -15.70
C ALA A 136 15.75 56.24 -15.58
N ILE A 137 16.61 55.98 -14.58
CA ILE A 137 17.80 56.78 -14.32
C ILE A 137 19.01 55.86 -14.22
N PHE A 138 20.10 56.22 -14.90
CA PHE A 138 21.37 55.51 -14.81
C PHE A 138 22.51 56.50 -14.52
N SER A 139 23.27 56.26 -13.45
CA SER A 139 24.35 57.15 -13.05
C SER A 139 25.67 56.40 -12.93
N ILE A 140 26.75 57.00 -13.44
CA ILE A 140 28.11 56.48 -13.35
C ILE A 140 28.97 57.53 -12.64
N VAL A 141 29.57 57.15 -11.51
CA VAL A 141 30.52 57.97 -10.77
C VAL A 141 31.94 57.41 -10.97
N LEU A 142 32.74 58.08 -11.80
CA LEU A 142 34.00 57.54 -12.32
C LEU A 142 35.08 57.40 -11.26
N ALA A 143 35.34 58.44 -10.46
CA ALA A 143 36.37 58.41 -9.43
C ALA A 143 36.11 57.33 -8.37
N GLN A 144 34.85 57.14 -7.98
CA GLN A 144 34.44 56.13 -7.00
C GLN A 144 34.09 54.76 -7.61
N ARG A 145 34.06 54.65 -8.95
CA ARG A 145 33.64 53.45 -9.68
C ARG A 145 32.28 52.92 -9.23
N ALA A 146 31.37 53.84 -8.90
CA ALA A 146 30.03 53.51 -8.42
C ALA A 146 29.00 53.63 -9.57
N LEU A 147 28.05 52.71 -9.59
CA LEU A 147 26.96 52.64 -10.57
C LEU A 147 25.64 52.68 -9.81
N TYR A 148 24.73 53.55 -10.24
CA TYR A 148 23.39 53.67 -9.66
C TYR A 148 22.34 53.53 -10.74
N TYR A 149 21.25 52.85 -10.41
CA TYR A 149 20.14 52.63 -11.30
C TYR A 149 18.82 52.79 -10.55
N THR A 150 17.97 53.65 -11.07
CA THR A 150 16.60 53.81 -10.60
C THR A 150 15.67 53.30 -11.70
N ALA A 151 15.01 52.19 -11.43
CA ALA A 151 14.09 51.57 -12.35
C ALA A 151 12.77 52.34 -12.48
N SER A 152 12.13 52.20 -13.64
CA SER A 152 10.76 52.64 -13.86
C SER A 152 9.76 51.60 -13.31
N THR A 153 8.49 51.98 -13.15
CA THR A 153 7.44 51.00 -12.79
C THR A 153 7.30 49.90 -13.85
N ALA A 154 7.48 50.23 -15.13
CA ALA A 154 7.45 49.26 -16.21
C ALA A 154 8.60 48.23 -16.10
N GLN A 155 9.78 48.66 -15.63
CA GLN A 155 10.94 47.80 -15.39
C GLN A 155 10.78 46.98 -14.10
N ASP A 156 10.42 47.62 -12.98
CA ASP A 156 10.26 46.98 -11.67
C ASP A 156 9.27 45.81 -11.71
N THR A 157 8.08 46.03 -12.28
CA THR A 157 7.01 45.02 -12.36
C THR A 157 7.39 43.79 -13.17
N ARG A 158 8.47 43.88 -13.96
CA ARG A 158 8.98 42.81 -14.83
C ARG A 158 10.32 42.23 -14.35
N GLY A 159 10.70 42.51 -13.10
CA GLY A 159 11.92 41.98 -12.50
C GLY A 159 13.19 42.62 -13.04
N LEU A 160 13.08 43.83 -13.58
CA LEU A 160 14.20 44.68 -13.99
C LEU A 160 14.38 45.84 -13.01
N GLY A 161 14.05 45.62 -11.73
CA GLY A 161 14.11 46.64 -10.69
C GLY A 161 15.51 46.88 -10.14
N GLU A 162 15.62 47.90 -9.29
CA GLU A 162 16.86 48.28 -8.59
C GLU A 162 17.45 47.12 -7.78
N ASP A 163 16.61 46.29 -7.16
CA ASP A 163 17.02 45.09 -6.40
C ASP A 163 17.76 44.04 -7.26
N ARG A 164 17.60 44.12 -8.58
CA ARG A 164 18.25 43.24 -9.56
C ARG A 164 19.42 43.90 -10.26
N PHE A 165 19.78 45.13 -9.91
CA PHE A 165 20.84 45.85 -10.59
C PHE A 165 22.21 45.30 -10.24
N ALA A 166 22.59 45.37 -8.97
CA ALA A 166 23.89 44.95 -8.48
C ALA A 166 24.13 43.45 -8.72
N GLY A 167 25.22 43.12 -9.42
CA GLY A 167 25.61 41.75 -9.75
C GLY A 167 24.79 41.09 -10.88
N ASN A 168 23.91 41.82 -11.57
CA ASN A 168 23.14 41.28 -12.70
C ASN A 168 22.95 42.31 -13.83
N LEU A 169 22.20 43.39 -13.63
CA LEU A 169 22.01 44.38 -14.71
C LEU A 169 23.23 45.33 -14.85
N ASP A 170 24.01 45.51 -13.78
CA ASP A 170 25.24 46.32 -13.81
C ASP A 170 26.41 45.67 -14.57
N GLN A 171 26.34 44.37 -14.86
CA GLN A 171 27.43 43.60 -15.45
C GLN A 171 27.88 44.16 -16.81
N TRP A 172 26.96 44.76 -17.57
CA TRP A 172 27.24 45.34 -18.88
C TRP A 172 28.09 46.61 -18.76
N ALA A 173 27.70 47.52 -17.87
CA ALA A 173 28.49 48.69 -17.53
C ALA A 173 29.86 48.31 -16.99
N ILE A 174 29.92 47.35 -16.06
CA ILE A 174 31.17 46.87 -15.46
C ILE A 174 32.10 46.28 -16.53
N ALA A 175 31.57 45.50 -17.47
CA ALA A 175 32.36 44.90 -18.55
C ALA A 175 32.98 45.99 -19.46
N ALA A 176 32.18 46.97 -19.89
CA ALA A 176 32.65 48.07 -20.73
C ALA A 176 33.69 48.95 -20.02
N LEU A 177 33.47 49.28 -18.74
CA LEU A 177 34.42 50.07 -17.95
C LEU A 177 35.74 49.32 -17.71
N ARG A 178 35.70 48.00 -17.49
CA ARG A 178 36.91 47.18 -17.34
C ARG A 178 37.68 47.00 -18.67
N GLY A 179 36.99 47.02 -19.80
CA GLY A 179 37.56 46.80 -21.14
C GLY A 179 38.39 47.95 -21.71
N GLY A 180 38.60 49.03 -20.96
CA GLY A 180 39.38 50.20 -21.41
C GLY A 180 38.86 51.55 -20.94
N GLY A 181 37.93 51.59 -19.97
CA GLY A 181 37.32 52.83 -19.50
C GLY A 181 36.30 53.43 -20.49
N ASP A 182 35.67 52.61 -21.33
CA ASP A 182 34.65 53.07 -22.28
C ASP A 182 33.33 53.43 -21.58
N VAL A 183 33.25 54.68 -21.11
CA VAL A 183 32.08 55.21 -20.40
C VAL A 183 30.84 55.27 -21.31
N ALA A 184 31.02 55.66 -22.58
CA ALA A 184 29.91 55.72 -23.53
C ALA A 184 29.37 54.32 -23.85
N GLY A 185 30.26 53.35 -24.09
CA GLY A 185 29.89 51.94 -24.24
C GLY A 185 29.19 51.37 -23.02
N ALA A 186 29.63 51.72 -21.81
CA ALA A 186 28.99 51.29 -20.57
C ALA A 186 27.52 51.75 -20.47
N VAL A 187 27.23 53.00 -20.87
CA VAL A 187 25.86 53.52 -20.94
C VAL A 187 25.05 52.81 -22.02
N ARG A 188 25.56 52.79 -23.26
CA ARG A 188 24.84 52.23 -24.41
C ARG A 188 24.46 50.78 -24.19
N GLU A 189 25.42 49.97 -23.78
CA GLU A 189 25.17 48.54 -23.59
C GLU A 189 24.19 48.29 -22.45
N THR A 190 24.32 49.00 -21.33
CA THR A 190 23.41 48.82 -20.19
C THR A 190 21.97 49.22 -20.53
N VAL A 191 21.78 50.40 -21.12
CA VAL A 191 20.46 50.89 -21.54
C VAL A 191 19.84 49.94 -22.58
N ALA A 192 20.59 49.61 -23.63
CA ALA A 192 20.08 48.76 -24.71
C ALA A 192 19.73 47.33 -24.23
N GLN A 193 20.48 46.77 -23.28
CA GLN A 193 20.22 45.44 -22.74
C GLN A 193 19.01 45.42 -21.79
N ILE A 194 18.84 46.45 -20.96
CA ILE A 194 17.66 46.57 -20.08
C ILE A 194 16.40 46.79 -20.92
N ASP A 195 16.44 47.70 -21.90
CA ASP A 195 15.29 47.98 -22.77
C ASP A 195 14.89 46.75 -23.59
N ARG A 196 15.86 46.00 -24.13
CA ARG A 196 15.55 44.74 -24.84
C ARG A 196 14.86 43.72 -23.94
N ARG A 197 15.37 43.53 -22.70
CA ARG A 197 14.74 42.63 -21.74
C ARG A 197 13.33 43.09 -21.34
N LEU A 198 13.13 44.41 -21.25
CA LEU A 198 11.82 45.01 -20.97
C LEU A 198 10.84 44.71 -22.11
N ASP A 199 11.24 44.94 -23.35
CA ASP A 199 10.44 44.65 -24.53
C ASP A 199 10.05 43.17 -24.63
N GLU A 200 11.00 42.26 -24.43
CA GLU A 200 10.75 40.82 -24.40
C GLU A 200 9.74 40.43 -23.31
N ALA A 201 9.87 41.00 -22.10
CA ALA A 201 8.94 40.75 -21.01
C ALA A 201 7.53 41.28 -21.29
N ILE A 202 7.42 42.48 -21.89
CA ILE A 202 6.14 43.07 -22.30
C ILE A 202 5.49 42.24 -23.41
N GLU A 203 6.26 41.74 -24.37
CA GLU A 203 5.76 40.84 -25.42
C GLU A 203 5.20 39.54 -24.86
N ALA A 204 5.96 38.91 -23.96
CA ALA A 204 5.52 37.69 -23.29
C ALA A 204 4.23 37.93 -22.49
N GLU A 205 4.13 39.05 -21.77
CA GLU A 205 2.96 39.43 -20.99
C GLU A 205 1.72 39.66 -21.87
N ILE A 206 1.86 40.42 -22.96
CA ILE A 206 0.78 40.67 -23.92
C ILE A 206 0.33 39.36 -24.56
N GLY A 207 1.27 38.49 -24.96
CA GLY A 207 0.97 37.17 -25.51
C GLY A 207 0.23 36.27 -24.52
N ALA A 208 0.67 36.24 -23.26
CA ALA A 208 0.01 35.50 -22.19
C ALA A 208 -1.41 36.03 -21.90
N ALA A 209 -1.58 37.35 -21.84
CA ALA A 209 -2.87 38.00 -21.64
C ALA A 209 -3.85 37.68 -22.80
N ALA A 210 -3.38 37.75 -24.04
CA ALA A 210 -4.18 37.41 -25.22
C ALA A 210 -4.59 35.92 -25.22
N GLY A 211 -3.66 35.02 -24.89
CA GLY A 211 -3.93 33.58 -24.79
C GLY A 211 -4.92 33.23 -23.68
N SER A 212 -4.79 33.84 -22.50
CA SER A 212 -5.76 33.71 -21.40
C SER A 212 -7.13 34.23 -21.80
N LEU A 213 -7.20 35.41 -22.43
CA LEU A 213 -8.44 36.01 -22.89
C LEU A 213 -9.16 35.13 -23.92
N ALA A 214 -8.43 34.60 -24.92
CA ALA A 214 -8.99 33.69 -25.92
C ALA A 214 -9.60 32.42 -25.29
N ARG A 215 -8.90 31.80 -24.32
CA ARG A 215 -9.42 30.65 -23.57
C ARG A 215 -10.68 30.99 -22.79
N ALA A 216 -10.75 32.18 -22.19
CA ALA A 216 -11.93 32.62 -21.44
C ALA A 216 -13.14 32.81 -22.34
N VAL A 217 -12.96 33.40 -23.53
CA VAL A 217 -14.01 33.52 -24.55
C VAL A 217 -14.51 32.13 -24.93
N GLU A 218 -13.62 31.22 -25.32
CA GLU A 218 -13.98 29.87 -25.76
C GLU A 218 -14.73 29.08 -24.68
N GLN A 219 -14.24 29.10 -23.44
CA GLN A 219 -14.88 28.38 -22.34
C GLN A 219 -16.27 28.94 -22.01
N LEU A 220 -16.43 30.27 -22.03
CA LEU A 220 -17.72 30.89 -21.76
C LEU A 220 -18.74 30.58 -22.87
N ASP A 221 -18.32 30.67 -24.14
CA ASP A 221 -19.17 30.31 -25.28
C ASP A 221 -19.57 28.83 -25.25
N ARG A 222 -18.63 27.92 -24.93
CA ARG A 222 -18.92 26.49 -24.75
C ARG A 222 -19.91 26.27 -23.60
N LEU A 223 -19.73 26.95 -22.48
CA LEU A 223 -20.61 26.84 -21.31
C LEU A 223 -22.04 27.26 -21.66
N GLU A 224 -22.20 28.37 -22.39
CA GLU A 224 -23.49 28.87 -22.85
C GLU A 224 -24.17 27.95 -23.87
N SER A 225 -23.42 27.48 -24.87
CA SER A 225 -23.95 26.56 -25.87
C SER A 225 -24.40 25.25 -25.21
N ARG A 226 -23.58 24.69 -24.32
CA ARG A 226 -23.85 23.41 -23.66
C ARG A 226 -25.01 23.50 -22.68
N SER A 227 -25.08 24.58 -21.91
CA SER A 227 -26.22 24.82 -21.00
C SER A 227 -27.52 25.01 -21.77
N ARG A 228 -27.52 25.69 -22.92
CA ARG A 228 -28.70 25.83 -23.78
C ARG A 228 -29.17 24.51 -24.37
N GLU A 229 -28.24 23.69 -24.86
CA GLU A 229 -28.53 22.35 -25.37
C GLU A 229 -29.17 21.48 -24.28
N LEU A 230 -28.58 21.45 -23.08
CA LEU A 230 -29.11 20.66 -21.97
C LEU A 230 -30.41 21.22 -21.39
N ALA A 231 -30.64 22.53 -21.47
CA ALA A 231 -31.92 23.13 -21.08
C ALA A 231 -33.08 22.63 -21.95
N GLN A 232 -32.82 22.31 -23.23
CA GLN A 232 -33.83 21.76 -24.13
C GLN A 232 -34.11 20.27 -23.87
N VAL A 233 -33.08 19.52 -23.44
CA VAL A 233 -33.18 18.06 -23.30
C VAL A 233 -33.51 17.61 -21.88
N CYS A 234 -32.90 18.23 -20.87
CA CYS A 234 -33.01 17.85 -19.47
C CYS A 234 -33.06 19.09 -18.55
N PRO A 235 -34.16 19.88 -18.60
CA PRO A 235 -34.27 21.11 -17.82
C PRO A 235 -34.23 20.86 -16.30
N GLY A 236 -34.74 19.73 -15.81
CA GLY A 236 -34.71 19.40 -14.39
C GLY A 236 -33.31 19.01 -13.91
N GLY A 237 -32.58 18.22 -14.70
CA GLY A 237 -31.19 17.88 -14.40
C GLY A 237 -30.28 19.11 -14.41
N LEU A 238 -30.50 20.03 -15.35
CA LEU A 238 -29.75 21.29 -15.41
C LEU A 238 -29.93 22.15 -14.15
N ARG A 239 -31.13 22.16 -13.54
CA ARG A 239 -31.36 22.90 -12.27
C ARG A 239 -30.54 22.38 -11.10
N ARG A 240 -30.07 21.13 -11.16
CA ARG A 240 -29.20 20.55 -10.13
C ARG A 240 -27.72 20.90 -10.35
N VAL A 241 -27.36 21.36 -11.54
CA VAL A 241 -25.99 21.83 -11.84
C VAL A 241 -25.81 23.23 -11.27
N LYS A 242 -24.79 23.43 -10.43
CA LYS A 242 -24.43 24.74 -9.89
C LYS A 242 -23.81 25.60 -10.98
N MET A 243 -24.66 26.34 -11.71
CA MET A 243 -24.23 27.24 -12.78
C MET A 243 -23.71 28.57 -12.21
N PRO A 244 -22.58 29.10 -12.75
CA PRO A 244 -22.15 30.46 -12.43
C PRO A 244 -23.08 31.48 -13.08
N ASP A 245 -23.09 32.71 -12.54
CA ASP A 245 -23.80 33.84 -13.16
C ASP A 245 -23.11 34.24 -14.47
N LEU A 246 -23.68 33.80 -15.58
CA LEU A 246 -23.17 34.07 -16.93
C LEU A 246 -23.15 35.57 -17.27
N GLY A 247 -24.07 36.36 -16.70
CA GLY A 247 -24.11 37.80 -16.88
C GLY A 247 -22.91 38.48 -16.24
N ALA A 248 -22.59 38.09 -14.99
CA ALA A 248 -21.41 38.57 -14.29
C ALA A 248 -20.11 38.17 -15.00
N LEU A 249 -20.01 36.91 -15.47
CA LEU A 249 -18.83 36.43 -16.21
C LEU A 249 -18.63 37.19 -17.53
N ARG A 250 -19.71 37.48 -18.28
CA ARG A 250 -19.63 38.32 -19.49
C ARG A 250 -19.20 39.76 -19.17
N GLY A 251 -19.65 40.32 -18.04
CA GLY A 251 -19.20 41.62 -17.57
C GLY A 251 -17.69 41.65 -17.32
N GLN A 252 -17.17 40.64 -16.63
CA GLN A 252 -15.72 40.47 -16.40
C GLN A 252 -14.94 40.29 -17.71
N LEU A 253 -15.46 39.49 -18.64
CA LEU A 253 -14.83 39.29 -19.95
C LEU A 253 -14.73 40.59 -20.74
N LYS A 254 -15.79 41.40 -20.75
CA LYS A 254 -15.80 42.73 -21.39
C LYS A 254 -14.78 43.67 -20.74
N ALA A 255 -14.67 43.64 -19.42
CA ALA A 255 -13.65 44.44 -18.71
C ALA A 255 -12.23 44.00 -19.09
N ALA A 256 -11.98 42.69 -19.19
CA ALA A 256 -10.69 42.15 -19.63
C ALA A 256 -10.36 42.55 -21.08
N GLN A 257 -11.34 42.48 -21.98
CA GLN A 257 -11.20 42.94 -23.37
C GLN A 257 -10.90 44.44 -23.44
N ALA A 258 -11.57 45.26 -22.61
CA ALA A 258 -11.31 46.70 -22.55
C ALA A 258 -9.90 47.00 -21.99
N ALA A 259 -9.45 46.27 -20.98
CA ALA A 259 -8.09 46.41 -20.44
C ALA A 259 -7.03 46.05 -21.49
N ALA A 260 -7.22 44.94 -22.22
CA ALA A 260 -6.34 44.55 -23.33
C ALA A 260 -6.30 45.62 -24.43
N ALA A 261 -7.46 46.15 -24.83
CA ALA A 261 -7.55 47.20 -25.85
C ALA A 261 -6.88 48.52 -25.42
N GLN A 262 -6.76 48.77 -24.11
CA GLN A 262 -6.08 49.94 -23.54
C GLN A 262 -4.57 49.72 -23.31
N GLY A 263 -4.03 48.55 -23.70
CA GLY A 263 -2.62 48.20 -23.46
C GLY A 263 -2.31 47.80 -22.01
N ARG A 264 -3.33 47.60 -21.16
CA ARG A 264 -3.15 47.25 -19.75
C ARG A 264 -3.12 45.73 -19.56
N SER A 265 -2.13 45.07 -20.17
CA SER A 265 -1.98 43.61 -20.15
C SER A 265 -1.96 43.02 -18.73
N ALA A 266 -1.30 43.68 -17.79
CA ALA A 266 -1.23 43.27 -16.39
C ALA A 266 -2.61 43.17 -15.71
N GLN A 267 -3.60 43.94 -16.17
CA GLN A 267 -4.97 43.92 -15.63
C GLN A 267 -5.84 42.81 -16.24
N VAL A 268 -5.43 42.21 -17.36
CA VAL A 268 -6.23 41.19 -18.07
C VAL A 268 -6.31 39.90 -17.26
N GLN A 269 -5.17 39.43 -16.75
CA GLN A 269 -5.08 38.15 -16.04
C GLN A 269 -6.01 38.07 -14.80
N PRO A 270 -6.01 39.04 -13.86
CA PRO A 270 -6.89 38.98 -12.69
C PRO A 270 -8.39 39.09 -13.05
N LEU A 271 -8.73 39.64 -14.21
CA LEU A 271 -10.12 39.68 -14.71
C LEU A 271 -10.53 38.35 -15.36
N VAL A 272 -9.61 37.65 -16.01
CA VAL A 272 -9.85 36.40 -16.73
C VAL A 272 -9.81 35.17 -15.81
N GLU A 273 -8.91 35.15 -14.82
CA GLU A 273 -8.73 34.01 -13.93
C GLU A 273 -10.02 33.56 -13.22
N PRO A 274 -10.86 34.45 -12.65
CA PRO A 274 -12.15 34.05 -12.08
C PRO A 274 -13.12 33.44 -13.08
N ILE A 275 -13.04 33.84 -14.35
CA ILE A 275 -13.87 33.27 -15.43
C ILE A 275 -13.47 31.81 -15.62
N LEU A 276 -12.19 31.56 -15.92
CA LEU A 276 -11.63 30.23 -16.14
C LEU A 276 -11.89 29.29 -14.96
N ALA A 277 -11.68 29.78 -13.74
CA ALA A 277 -11.87 29.00 -12.51
C ALA A 277 -13.34 28.60 -12.28
N LYS A 278 -14.31 29.41 -12.72
CA LYS A 278 -15.75 29.13 -12.57
C LYS A 278 -16.32 28.34 -13.75
N THR A 279 -15.86 28.58 -14.97
CA THR A 279 -16.35 27.91 -16.18
C THR A 279 -15.90 26.45 -16.25
N ALA A 280 -14.66 26.14 -15.85
CA ALA A 280 -14.12 24.78 -15.91
C ALA A 280 -14.95 23.73 -15.13
N PRO A 281 -15.24 23.88 -13.82
CA PRO A 281 -16.05 22.91 -13.09
C PRO A 281 -17.51 22.86 -13.57
N ALA A 282 -18.06 24.00 -14.02
CA ALA A 282 -19.42 24.04 -14.57
C ALA A 282 -19.53 23.24 -15.88
N LEU A 283 -18.55 23.39 -16.78
CA LEU A 283 -18.45 22.59 -18.01
C LEU A 283 -18.36 21.09 -17.71
N ALA A 284 -17.53 20.68 -16.75
CA ALA A 284 -17.41 19.27 -16.35
C ALA A 284 -18.73 18.70 -15.82
N ALA A 285 -19.48 19.49 -15.04
CA ALA A 285 -20.79 19.09 -14.54
C ALA A 285 -21.83 18.96 -15.67
N LEU A 286 -21.83 19.86 -16.65
CA LEU A 286 -22.69 19.76 -17.83
C LEU A 286 -22.34 18.54 -18.70
N ASP A 287 -21.06 18.23 -18.88
CA ASP A 287 -20.64 17.06 -19.65
C ASP A 287 -20.99 15.73 -18.95
N THR A 288 -20.96 15.71 -17.60
CA THR A 288 -21.47 14.59 -16.79
C THR A 288 -22.98 14.42 -16.98
N LEU A 289 -23.75 15.51 -16.90
CA LEU A 289 -25.20 15.47 -17.11
C LEU A 289 -25.55 14.98 -18.52
N ALA A 290 -24.83 15.45 -19.55
CA ALA A 290 -25.06 15.00 -20.91
C ALA A 290 -24.77 13.51 -21.09
N THR A 291 -23.70 13.00 -20.47
CA THR A 291 -23.38 11.57 -20.48
C THR A 291 -24.49 10.75 -19.82
N ALA A 292 -25.07 11.24 -18.73
CA ALA A 292 -26.22 10.60 -18.08
C ALA A 292 -27.46 10.58 -18.98
N VAL A 293 -27.75 11.67 -19.69
CA VAL A 293 -28.84 11.74 -20.68
C VAL A 293 -28.63 10.72 -21.80
N ASP A 294 -27.44 10.63 -22.37
CA ASP A 294 -27.13 9.70 -23.45
C ASP A 294 -27.21 8.24 -22.99
N ARG A 295 -26.75 7.94 -21.77
CA ARG A 295 -26.93 6.63 -21.15
C ARG A 295 -28.41 6.28 -21.01
N ALA A 296 -29.19 7.16 -20.40
CA ALA A 296 -30.63 6.93 -20.20
C ALA A 296 -31.37 6.68 -21.53
N ARG A 297 -31.02 7.40 -22.60
CA ARG A 297 -31.57 7.16 -23.95
C ARG A 297 -31.22 5.78 -24.48
N ARG A 298 -29.97 5.33 -24.31
CA ARG A 298 -29.54 3.98 -24.73
C ARG A 298 -30.27 2.90 -23.94
N ASP A 299 -30.40 3.05 -22.63
CA ASP A 299 -31.06 2.05 -21.77
C ASP A 299 -32.55 1.97 -22.08
N LEU A 300 -33.21 3.11 -22.33
CA LEU A 300 -34.59 3.15 -22.81
C LEU A 300 -34.74 2.39 -24.13
N ALA A 301 -33.89 2.66 -25.12
CA ALA A 301 -33.95 2.00 -26.43
C ALA A 301 -33.68 0.49 -26.35
N ALA A 302 -32.67 0.06 -25.59
CA ALA A 302 -32.36 -1.35 -25.37
C ALA A 302 -33.51 -2.08 -24.66
N THR A 303 -34.21 -1.38 -23.74
CA THR A 303 -35.39 -1.92 -23.06
C THR A 303 -36.57 -2.07 -24.03
N GLU A 304 -36.79 -1.11 -24.95
CA GLU A 304 -37.79 -1.24 -26.01
C GLU A 304 -37.54 -2.47 -26.90
N GLU A 305 -36.29 -2.67 -27.32
CA GLU A 305 -35.88 -3.84 -28.11
C GLU A 305 -36.13 -5.15 -27.34
N THR A 306 -35.80 -5.18 -26.05
CA THR A 306 -36.04 -6.36 -25.18
C THR A 306 -37.54 -6.66 -25.03
N LEU A 307 -38.39 -5.63 -24.92
CA LEU A 307 -39.84 -5.80 -24.87
C LEU A 307 -40.42 -6.29 -26.20
N ALA A 308 -39.90 -5.82 -27.33
CA ALA A 308 -40.28 -6.32 -28.65
C ALA A 308 -39.91 -7.81 -28.82
N ALA A 309 -38.70 -8.19 -28.39
CA ALA A 309 -38.25 -9.58 -28.39
C ALA A 309 -39.12 -10.46 -27.47
N LEU A 310 -39.51 -9.95 -26.30
CA LEU A 310 -40.42 -10.64 -25.38
C LEU A 310 -41.80 -10.87 -26.02
N ASP A 311 -42.39 -9.86 -26.67
CA ASP A 311 -43.68 -9.98 -27.37
C ASP A 311 -43.61 -11.04 -28.48
N GLN A 312 -42.59 -10.96 -29.33
CA GLN A 312 -42.37 -11.91 -30.42
C GLN A 312 -42.20 -13.35 -29.90
N LYS A 313 -41.34 -13.57 -28.90
CA LYS A 313 -41.09 -14.91 -28.34
C LYS A 313 -42.31 -15.46 -27.62
N ALA A 314 -43.05 -14.63 -26.87
CA ALA A 314 -44.28 -15.04 -26.22
C ALA A 314 -45.36 -15.42 -27.25
N ALA A 315 -45.47 -14.68 -28.35
CA ALA A 315 -46.37 -15.03 -29.46
C ALA A 315 -45.98 -16.36 -30.13
N GLY A 316 -44.68 -16.57 -30.38
CA GLY A 316 -44.16 -17.84 -30.90
C GLY A 316 -44.46 -19.01 -29.97
N LEU A 317 -44.20 -18.84 -28.67
CA LEU A 317 -44.49 -19.86 -27.64
C LEU A 317 -45.99 -20.20 -27.62
N ARG A 318 -46.87 -19.19 -27.64
CA ARG A 318 -48.33 -19.36 -27.67
C ARG A 318 -48.82 -20.06 -28.93
N ALA A 319 -48.19 -19.82 -30.08
CA ALA A 319 -48.52 -20.51 -31.32
C ALA A 319 -48.14 -22.00 -31.25
N SER A 320 -46.97 -22.33 -30.68
CA SER A 320 -46.54 -23.72 -30.47
C SER A 320 -47.27 -24.45 -29.35
N HIS A 321 -47.77 -23.71 -28.35
CA HIS A 321 -48.43 -24.23 -27.16
C HIS A 321 -49.68 -23.39 -26.80
N PRO A 322 -50.79 -23.55 -27.55
CA PRO A 322 -52.02 -22.77 -27.35
C PRO A 322 -52.66 -22.92 -25.96
N GLU A 323 -52.35 -24.02 -25.27
CA GLU A 323 -52.82 -24.35 -23.92
C GLU A 323 -52.22 -23.46 -22.82
N LEU A 324 -51.11 -22.76 -23.08
CA LEU A 324 -50.43 -21.93 -22.08
C LEU A 324 -51.18 -20.62 -21.83
N THR A 325 -51.58 -20.42 -20.57
CA THR A 325 -52.35 -19.25 -20.12
C THR A 325 -51.57 -18.31 -19.19
N GLY A 326 -50.43 -18.76 -18.69
CA GLY A 326 -49.58 -18.08 -17.72
C GLY A 326 -48.65 -17.02 -18.30
N ALA A 327 -47.86 -16.42 -17.41
CA ALA A 327 -47.08 -15.21 -17.68
C ALA A 327 -45.96 -15.36 -18.73
N LEU A 328 -45.56 -16.57 -19.13
CA LEU A 328 -44.58 -16.78 -20.20
C LEU A 328 -45.22 -16.66 -21.59
N ALA A 329 -46.40 -17.26 -21.77
CA ALA A 329 -47.13 -17.20 -23.04
C ALA A 329 -47.95 -15.92 -23.17
N ARG A 330 -48.32 -15.27 -22.05
CA ARG A 330 -49.07 -14.02 -21.99
C ARG A 330 -48.42 -13.06 -20.98
N PRO A 331 -47.21 -12.55 -21.26
CA PRO A 331 -46.58 -11.56 -20.39
C PRO A 331 -47.43 -10.28 -20.34
N ASP A 332 -47.44 -9.62 -19.18
CA ASP A 332 -48.09 -8.33 -18.99
C ASP A 332 -47.25 -7.20 -19.62
N LEU A 333 -47.23 -7.19 -20.96
CA LEU A 333 -46.50 -6.21 -21.77
C LEU A 333 -46.99 -4.78 -21.53
N GLU A 334 -48.27 -4.63 -21.17
CA GLU A 334 -48.86 -3.32 -20.91
C GLU A 334 -48.24 -2.70 -19.65
N THR A 335 -48.16 -3.43 -18.55
CA THR A 335 -47.46 -2.96 -17.34
C THR A 335 -45.99 -2.62 -17.62
N PHE A 336 -45.28 -3.39 -18.46
CA PHE A 336 -43.90 -3.06 -18.84
C PHE A 336 -43.80 -1.77 -19.66
N ARG A 337 -44.68 -1.60 -20.65
CA ARG A 337 -44.72 -0.38 -21.49
C ARG A 337 -45.08 0.85 -20.67
N GLN A 338 -45.99 0.72 -19.70
CA GLN A 338 -46.33 1.80 -18.77
C GLN A 338 -45.15 2.19 -17.88
N ARG A 339 -44.44 1.22 -17.28
CA ARG A 339 -43.22 1.49 -16.49
C ARG A 339 -42.10 2.11 -17.32
N LEU A 340 -41.90 1.64 -18.56
CA LEU A 340 -40.93 2.23 -19.48
C LEU A 340 -41.30 3.66 -19.88
N THR A 341 -42.61 3.93 -20.05
CA THR A 341 -43.12 5.28 -20.29
C THR A 341 -42.86 6.18 -19.09
N GLN A 342 -43.08 5.70 -17.85
CA GLN A 342 -42.71 6.42 -16.63
C GLN A 342 -41.21 6.74 -16.59
N ALA A 343 -40.35 5.77 -16.90
CA ALA A 343 -38.91 5.99 -17.01
C ALA A 343 -38.57 7.08 -18.05
N ARG A 344 -39.25 7.09 -19.20
CA ARG A 344 -39.10 8.13 -20.22
C ARG A 344 -39.52 9.52 -19.74
N TRP A 345 -40.58 9.61 -18.93
CA TRP A 345 -41.00 10.88 -18.31
C TRP A 345 -39.99 11.42 -17.30
N LEU A 346 -39.17 10.57 -16.69
CA LEU A 346 -38.09 10.98 -15.80
C LEU A 346 -36.90 11.58 -16.54
N LEU A 347 -36.66 11.23 -17.81
CA LEU A 347 -35.51 11.70 -18.59
C LEU A 347 -35.27 13.23 -18.53
N PRO A 348 -36.28 14.11 -18.72
CA PRO A 348 -36.08 15.55 -18.62
C PRO A 348 -35.83 16.07 -17.19
N VAL A 349 -36.11 15.26 -16.16
CA VAL A 349 -36.03 15.63 -14.74
C VAL A 349 -34.75 15.08 -14.09
N ASP A 350 -34.53 13.78 -14.22
CA ASP A 350 -33.42 13.03 -13.64
C ASP A 350 -33.03 11.87 -14.60
N PRO A 351 -32.00 12.06 -15.43
CA PRO A 351 -31.61 11.05 -16.41
C PRO A 351 -31.00 9.81 -15.76
N GLU A 352 -30.39 9.92 -14.58
CA GLU A 352 -29.87 8.74 -13.87
C GLU A 352 -31.01 7.87 -13.34
N GLU A 353 -32.04 8.48 -12.79
CA GLU A 353 -33.24 7.76 -12.34
C GLU A 353 -33.99 7.13 -13.52
N ALA A 354 -34.09 7.85 -14.65
CA ALA A 354 -34.66 7.34 -15.90
C ALA A 354 -33.90 6.09 -16.40
N SER A 355 -32.56 6.15 -16.43
CA SER A 355 -31.69 5.02 -16.79
C SER A 355 -31.93 3.81 -15.88
N LYS A 356 -31.88 4.00 -14.55
CA LYS A 356 -32.14 2.92 -13.58
C LYS A 356 -33.53 2.31 -13.74
N ALA A 357 -34.56 3.14 -13.91
CA ALA A 357 -35.93 2.66 -14.10
C ALA A 357 -36.08 1.83 -15.39
N ALA A 358 -35.43 2.25 -16.48
CA ALA A 358 -35.38 1.51 -17.73
C ALA A 358 -34.64 0.17 -17.57
N GLU A 359 -33.44 0.18 -16.96
CA GLU A 359 -32.65 -1.03 -16.71
C GLU A 359 -33.43 -2.09 -15.91
N VAL A 360 -34.16 -1.70 -14.86
CA VAL A 360 -34.99 -2.63 -14.07
C VAL A 360 -36.07 -3.29 -14.95
N VAL A 361 -36.77 -2.51 -15.77
CA VAL A 361 -37.77 -3.03 -16.72
C VAL A 361 -37.13 -3.97 -17.73
N GLY A 362 -35.99 -3.59 -18.30
CA GLY A 362 -35.23 -4.41 -19.25
C GLY A 362 -34.75 -5.72 -18.66
N GLN A 363 -34.24 -5.73 -17.44
CA GLN A 363 -33.80 -6.94 -16.74
C GLN A 363 -34.96 -7.90 -16.49
N GLU A 364 -36.09 -7.39 -15.99
CA GLU A 364 -37.30 -8.20 -15.76
C GLU A 364 -37.85 -8.81 -17.06
N ALA A 365 -37.84 -8.05 -18.17
CA ALA A 365 -38.24 -8.53 -19.48
C ALA A 365 -37.25 -9.58 -20.01
N GLY A 366 -35.93 -9.33 -19.88
CA GLY A 366 -34.87 -10.24 -20.31
C GLY A 366 -34.87 -11.58 -19.56
N VAL A 367 -35.24 -11.59 -18.27
CA VAL A 367 -35.47 -12.83 -17.51
C VAL A 367 -36.62 -13.66 -18.12
N ARG A 368 -37.70 -13.00 -18.56
CA ARG A 368 -38.83 -13.70 -19.20
C ARG A 368 -38.48 -14.22 -20.59
N VAL A 369 -37.75 -13.42 -21.39
CA VAL A 369 -37.21 -13.85 -22.69
C VAL A 369 -36.41 -15.15 -22.54
N ARG A 370 -35.45 -15.19 -21.60
CA ARG A 370 -34.65 -16.40 -21.33
C ARG A 370 -35.50 -17.58 -20.88
N ALA A 371 -36.48 -17.35 -20.00
CA ALA A 371 -37.38 -18.41 -19.55
C ALA A 371 -38.28 -18.98 -20.66
N ILE A 372 -38.59 -18.21 -21.70
CA ILE A 372 -39.27 -18.69 -22.91
C ILE A 372 -38.31 -19.53 -23.76
N ASP A 373 -37.07 -19.05 -23.95
CA ASP A 373 -36.07 -19.77 -24.75
C ASP A 373 -35.66 -21.12 -24.14
N GLU A 374 -35.62 -21.20 -22.80
CA GLU A 374 -35.30 -22.42 -22.07
C GLU A 374 -36.49 -23.39 -21.95
N TYR A 375 -37.71 -22.95 -22.27
CA TYR A 375 -38.94 -23.72 -22.07
C TYR A 375 -38.88 -25.14 -22.66
N PRO A 376 -38.45 -25.36 -23.93
CA PRO A 376 -38.37 -26.71 -24.50
C PRO A 376 -37.38 -27.63 -23.76
N ALA A 377 -36.20 -27.10 -23.40
CA ALA A 377 -35.18 -27.86 -22.69
C ALA A 377 -35.64 -28.23 -21.27
N GLN A 378 -36.36 -27.32 -20.60
CA GLN A 378 -36.92 -27.56 -19.28
C GLN A 378 -38.07 -28.59 -19.30
N GLY A 379 -38.83 -28.68 -20.40
CA GLY A 379 -39.79 -29.77 -20.60
C GLY A 379 -39.12 -31.15 -20.63
N GLN A 380 -37.99 -31.27 -21.32
CA GLN A 380 -37.19 -32.49 -21.34
C GLN A 380 -36.61 -32.80 -19.95
N ALA A 381 -36.12 -31.78 -19.25
CA ALA A 381 -35.62 -31.87 -17.88
C ALA A 381 -36.69 -32.40 -16.91
N LEU A 382 -37.92 -31.91 -17.02
CA LEU A 382 -39.06 -32.35 -16.22
C LEU A 382 -39.39 -33.83 -16.51
N ALA A 383 -39.50 -34.23 -17.78
CA ALA A 383 -39.78 -35.61 -18.16
C ALA A 383 -38.68 -36.58 -17.69
N ALA A 384 -37.41 -36.18 -17.78
CA ALA A 384 -36.29 -36.96 -17.27
C ALA A 384 -36.34 -37.13 -15.74
N ALA A 385 -36.67 -36.06 -15.01
CA ALA A 385 -36.81 -36.12 -13.55
C ALA A 385 -37.99 -37.01 -13.12
N GLU A 386 -39.11 -36.97 -13.84
CA GLU A 386 -40.26 -37.85 -13.60
C GLU A 386 -39.94 -39.32 -13.88
N THR A 387 -39.21 -39.60 -14.96
CA THR A 387 -38.72 -40.95 -15.28
C THR A 387 -37.78 -41.46 -14.18
N ARG A 388 -36.87 -40.61 -13.69
CA ARG A 388 -35.95 -40.94 -12.60
C ARG A 388 -36.71 -41.22 -11.30
N LEU A 389 -37.70 -40.40 -10.95
CA LEU A 389 -38.58 -40.63 -9.80
C LEU A 389 -39.26 -42.00 -9.88
N ALA A 390 -39.86 -42.33 -11.03
CA ALA A 390 -40.51 -43.63 -11.25
C ALA A 390 -39.53 -44.81 -11.13
N GLY A 391 -38.28 -44.63 -11.55
CA GLY A 391 -37.20 -45.60 -11.37
C GLY A 391 -36.83 -45.82 -9.90
N LEU A 392 -36.68 -44.75 -9.13
CA LEU A 392 -36.39 -44.82 -7.70
C LEU A 392 -37.55 -45.42 -6.89
N ASP A 393 -38.80 -45.12 -7.25
CA ASP A 393 -40.00 -45.65 -6.59
C ASP A 393 -40.14 -47.17 -6.74
N ARG A 394 -39.58 -47.76 -7.80
CA ARG A 394 -39.60 -49.21 -8.04
C ARG A 394 -38.49 -49.97 -7.31
N LYS A 395 -37.51 -49.28 -6.70
CA LYS A 395 -36.43 -49.94 -5.96
C LYS A 395 -36.98 -50.59 -4.68
N GLU A 396 -36.48 -51.78 -4.36
CA GLU A 396 -36.94 -52.60 -3.21
C GLU A 396 -36.88 -51.82 -1.88
N LEU A 397 -35.93 -50.90 -1.75
CA LEU A 397 -35.70 -50.10 -0.54
C LEU A 397 -36.12 -48.63 -0.67
N ALA A 398 -37.01 -48.30 -1.61
CA ALA A 398 -37.56 -46.95 -1.78
C ALA A 398 -38.17 -46.39 -0.48
N GLY A 399 -38.68 -47.26 0.40
CA GLY A 399 -39.21 -46.88 1.72
C GLY A 399 -38.20 -46.16 2.62
N ALA A 400 -36.90 -46.40 2.46
CA ALA A 400 -35.85 -45.72 3.24
C ALA A 400 -35.71 -44.23 2.88
N ALA A 401 -36.22 -43.81 1.71
CA ALA A 401 -36.16 -42.45 1.21
C ALA A 401 -37.54 -41.79 1.09
N ARG A 402 -38.52 -42.25 1.86
CA ARG A 402 -39.94 -41.86 1.73
C ARG A 402 -40.15 -40.35 1.73
N GLU A 403 -39.49 -39.62 2.63
CA GLU A 403 -39.63 -38.16 2.76
C GLU A 403 -39.06 -37.42 1.54
N SER A 404 -37.85 -37.77 1.10
CA SER A 404 -37.22 -37.15 -0.07
C SER A 404 -37.97 -37.47 -1.37
N LEU A 405 -38.49 -38.70 -1.53
CA LEU A 405 -39.35 -39.06 -2.66
C LEU A 405 -40.69 -38.32 -2.63
N LEU A 406 -41.27 -38.09 -1.45
CA LEU A 406 -42.48 -37.26 -1.31
C LEU A 406 -42.22 -35.80 -1.69
N ALA A 407 -41.13 -35.21 -1.21
CA ALA A 407 -40.71 -33.86 -1.58
C ALA A 407 -40.46 -33.73 -3.09
N ALA A 408 -39.76 -34.69 -3.69
CA ALA A 408 -39.55 -34.75 -5.14
C ALA A 408 -40.88 -34.84 -5.91
N ARG A 409 -41.84 -35.67 -5.46
CA ARG A 409 -43.18 -35.75 -6.07
C ARG A 409 -43.93 -34.43 -6.00
N GLN A 410 -43.92 -33.78 -4.84
CA GLN A 410 -44.57 -32.47 -4.66
C GLN A 410 -43.92 -31.41 -5.56
N GLY A 411 -42.59 -31.37 -5.59
CA GLY A 411 -41.81 -30.48 -6.45
C GLY A 411 -42.11 -30.69 -7.94
N LEU A 412 -42.09 -31.93 -8.42
CA LEU A 412 -42.39 -32.26 -9.82
C LEU A 412 -43.85 -31.99 -10.19
N ARG A 413 -44.81 -32.24 -9.29
CA ARG A 413 -46.22 -31.88 -9.52
C ARG A 413 -46.39 -30.37 -9.67
N ALA A 414 -45.81 -29.59 -8.75
CA ALA A 414 -45.82 -28.13 -8.83
C ALA A 414 -45.09 -27.63 -10.08
N ALA A 415 -43.94 -28.21 -10.43
CA ALA A 415 -43.21 -27.88 -11.65
C ALA A 415 -44.04 -28.17 -12.90
N ARG A 416 -44.73 -29.33 -12.95
CA ARG A 416 -45.59 -29.72 -14.06
C ARG A 416 -46.79 -28.80 -14.21
N GLU A 417 -47.44 -28.42 -13.11
CA GLU A 417 -48.56 -27.47 -13.13
C GLU A 417 -48.12 -26.09 -13.64
N LEU A 418 -46.99 -25.58 -13.15
CA LEU A 418 -46.42 -24.31 -13.62
C LEU A 418 -45.95 -24.40 -15.08
N TYR A 419 -45.35 -25.52 -15.49
CA TYR A 419 -44.92 -25.76 -16.87
C TYR A 419 -46.13 -25.83 -17.81
N ALA A 420 -47.14 -26.63 -17.48
CA ALA A 420 -48.36 -26.80 -18.28
C ALA A 420 -49.20 -25.53 -18.39
N THR A 421 -49.09 -24.62 -17.42
CA THR A 421 -49.72 -23.30 -17.52
C THR A 421 -48.82 -22.26 -18.17
N GLY A 422 -47.51 -22.51 -18.32
CA GLY A 422 -46.56 -21.49 -18.79
C GLY A 422 -46.35 -20.37 -17.77
N THR A 423 -46.36 -20.70 -16.48
CA THR A 423 -46.16 -19.76 -15.38
C THR A 423 -44.70 -19.73 -14.95
N PHE A 424 -44.17 -18.55 -14.62
CA PHE A 424 -42.77 -18.39 -14.20
C PHE A 424 -42.47 -19.21 -12.92
N GLY A 425 -41.21 -19.65 -12.77
CA GLY A 425 -40.74 -20.37 -11.58
C GLY A 425 -40.79 -21.90 -11.66
N TYR A 426 -41.32 -22.47 -12.74
CA TYR A 426 -41.32 -23.92 -12.98
C TYR A 426 -39.89 -24.51 -12.96
N GLY A 427 -38.91 -23.85 -13.59
CA GLY A 427 -37.50 -24.29 -13.58
C GLY A 427 -36.91 -24.42 -12.17
N LYS A 428 -37.24 -23.48 -11.27
CA LYS A 428 -36.83 -23.57 -9.85
C LYS A 428 -37.43 -24.80 -9.17
N LYS A 429 -38.69 -25.14 -9.47
CA LYS A 429 -39.34 -26.34 -8.94
C LYS A 429 -38.77 -27.63 -9.50
N ILE A 430 -38.31 -27.63 -10.76
CA ILE A 430 -37.56 -28.76 -11.34
C ILE A 430 -36.25 -28.97 -10.58
N GLU A 431 -35.49 -27.90 -10.32
CA GLU A 431 -34.22 -27.99 -9.58
C GLU A 431 -34.41 -28.41 -8.11
N GLU A 432 -35.40 -27.87 -7.41
CA GLU A 432 -35.77 -28.32 -6.05
C GLU A 432 -36.12 -29.81 -6.03
N ALA A 433 -36.88 -30.29 -7.04
CA ALA A 433 -37.22 -31.69 -7.17
C ALA A 433 -36.00 -32.58 -7.49
N ARG A 434 -35.09 -32.12 -8.35
CA ARG A 434 -33.84 -32.83 -8.66
C ARG A 434 -32.97 -33.01 -7.42
N ALA A 435 -32.80 -31.95 -6.62
CA ALA A 435 -32.07 -32.04 -5.36
C ALA A 435 -32.69 -33.04 -4.37
N ALA A 436 -34.03 -33.12 -4.33
CA ALA A 436 -34.74 -34.13 -3.53
C ALA A 436 -34.54 -35.55 -4.08
N LEU A 437 -34.53 -35.73 -5.41
CA LEU A 437 -34.23 -37.03 -6.05
C LEU A 437 -32.80 -37.50 -5.78
N ASP A 438 -31.82 -36.59 -5.84
CA ASP A 438 -30.42 -36.91 -5.52
C ASP A 438 -30.26 -37.35 -4.05
N THR A 439 -31.02 -36.73 -3.16
CA THR A 439 -31.05 -37.12 -1.74
C THR A 439 -31.72 -38.47 -1.55
N ALA A 440 -32.84 -38.72 -2.23
CA ALA A 440 -33.53 -40.00 -2.19
C ALA A 440 -32.64 -41.14 -2.71
N GLU A 441 -31.93 -40.93 -3.81
CA GLU A 441 -31.02 -41.92 -4.38
C GLU A 441 -29.89 -42.28 -3.42
N ARG A 442 -29.30 -41.29 -2.72
CA ARG A 442 -28.29 -41.54 -1.69
C ARG A 442 -28.84 -42.35 -0.52
N GLN A 443 -30.05 -42.05 -0.06
CA GLN A 443 -30.71 -42.79 1.03
C GLN A 443 -31.04 -44.23 0.63
N ILE A 444 -31.56 -44.45 -0.57
CA ILE A 444 -31.85 -45.80 -1.08
C ILE A 444 -30.54 -46.59 -1.22
N SER A 445 -29.49 -45.99 -1.80
CA SER A 445 -28.20 -46.65 -1.94
C SER A 445 -27.59 -47.01 -0.58
N ALA A 446 -27.67 -46.12 0.41
CA ALA A 446 -27.23 -46.40 1.77
C ALA A 446 -28.02 -47.54 2.44
N ALA A 447 -29.33 -47.63 2.18
CA ALA A 447 -30.17 -48.72 2.65
C ALA A 447 -29.85 -50.04 1.93
N GLU A 448 -29.62 -50.03 0.61
CA GLU A 448 -29.17 -51.18 -0.18
C GLU A 448 -27.84 -51.69 0.34
N GLU A 449 -26.90 -50.80 0.65
CA GLU A 449 -25.65 -51.15 1.31
C GLU A 449 -25.85 -51.69 2.72
N ALA A 450 -26.81 -51.18 3.50
CA ALA A 450 -27.10 -51.70 4.84
C ALA A 450 -27.71 -53.12 4.78
N VAL A 451 -28.61 -53.39 3.83
CA VAL A 451 -29.18 -54.72 3.59
C VAL A 451 -28.13 -55.67 3.01
N ALA A 452 -27.28 -55.19 2.09
CA ALA A 452 -26.16 -55.97 1.55
C ALA A 452 -25.13 -56.27 2.65
N ARG A 453 -24.83 -55.31 3.53
CA ARG A 453 -24.01 -55.52 4.73
C ARG A 453 -24.68 -56.50 5.68
N GLY A 454 -25.99 -56.44 5.87
CA GLY A 454 -26.76 -57.42 6.66
C GLY A 454 -26.70 -58.84 6.07
N LYS A 455 -26.87 -58.99 4.75
CA LYS A 455 -26.73 -60.27 4.03
C LYS A 455 -25.28 -60.79 4.07
N ARG A 456 -24.27 -59.90 3.93
CA ARG A 456 -22.85 -60.23 4.10
C ARG A 456 -22.52 -60.59 5.54
N LEU A 457 -23.08 -59.90 6.53
CA LEU A 457 -22.97 -60.19 7.97
C LEU A 457 -23.61 -61.52 8.33
N ARG A 458 -24.74 -61.89 7.71
CA ARG A 458 -25.40 -63.19 7.93
C ARG A 458 -24.60 -64.32 7.29
N ARG A 459 -24.04 -64.11 6.09
CA ARG A 459 -23.08 -65.04 5.48
C ARG A 459 -21.79 -65.14 6.28
N SER A 460 -21.27 -64.02 6.77
CA SER A 460 -20.05 -63.96 7.57
C SER A 460 -20.26 -64.42 9.01
N LEU A 461 -21.48 -64.38 9.58
CA LEU A 461 -21.84 -65.05 10.84
C LEU A 461 -21.91 -66.56 10.67
N LEU A 462 -22.38 -67.05 9.52
CA LEU A 462 -22.31 -68.48 9.16
C LEU A 462 -20.86 -68.93 8.92
N THR A 463 -20.04 -68.10 8.27
CA THR A 463 -18.59 -68.38 8.15
C THR A 463 -17.84 -68.15 9.46
N ALA A 464 -18.26 -67.23 10.33
CA ALA A 464 -17.66 -66.93 11.64
C ALA A 464 -18.18 -67.81 12.77
N LEU A 465 -19.22 -68.63 12.56
CA LEU A 465 -19.54 -69.75 13.43
C LEU A 465 -18.53 -70.90 13.18
N VAL A 466 -18.20 -71.14 11.89
CA VAL A 466 -17.20 -72.12 11.46
C VAL A 466 -15.76 -71.64 11.72
N LEU A 467 -15.47 -70.36 11.48
CA LEU A 467 -14.21 -69.70 11.81
C LEU A 467 -14.16 -69.21 13.26
N GLY A 468 -15.26 -69.20 14.01
CA GLY A 468 -15.30 -68.79 15.43
C GLY A 468 -14.74 -69.87 16.33
N LEU A 469 -14.96 -71.14 15.97
CA LEU A 469 -14.28 -72.28 16.58
C LEU A 469 -12.78 -72.34 16.23
N LEU A 470 -12.36 -71.83 15.06
CA LEU A 470 -10.94 -71.70 14.66
C LEU A 470 -10.27 -70.40 15.12
N GLY A 471 -11.04 -69.32 15.32
CA GLY A 471 -10.60 -67.95 15.58
C GLY A 471 -10.46 -67.62 17.06
N LEU A 472 -11.18 -68.33 17.95
CA LEU A 472 -10.94 -68.26 19.39
C LEU A 472 -9.49 -68.71 19.73
N GLY A 473 -8.93 -69.64 18.94
CA GLY A 473 -7.52 -70.05 19.00
C GLY A 473 -6.51 -69.03 18.44
N VAL A 474 -6.89 -68.23 17.44
CA VAL A 474 -6.01 -67.22 16.81
C VAL A 474 -6.05 -65.88 17.56
N PHE A 475 -7.19 -65.49 18.13
CA PHE A 475 -7.35 -64.24 18.88
C PHE A 475 -6.61 -64.23 20.22
N LEU A 476 -6.61 -65.36 20.93
CA LEU A 476 -5.79 -65.54 22.15
C LEU A 476 -4.27 -65.52 21.83
N ASN A 477 -3.87 -65.93 20.62
CA ASN A 477 -2.47 -65.86 20.15
C ASN A 477 -2.06 -64.43 19.70
N ARG A 478 -2.99 -63.66 19.10
CA ARG A 478 -2.70 -62.30 18.61
C ARG A 478 -2.61 -61.26 19.74
N ARG A 479 -3.42 -61.40 20.80
CA ARG A 479 -3.36 -60.53 21.99
C ARG A 479 -2.13 -60.80 22.89
N ARG A 480 -1.58 -62.02 22.84
CA ARG A 480 -0.29 -62.38 23.44
C ARG A 480 0.90 -61.76 22.69
N ARG A 481 0.89 -61.78 21.35
CA ARG A 481 2.02 -61.29 20.54
C ARG A 481 2.36 -59.83 20.84
N GLY A 482 1.37 -58.95 21.02
CA GLY A 482 1.61 -57.54 21.33
C GLY A 482 2.31 -57.32 22.68
N ALA A 483 1.77 -57.90 23.76
CA ALA A 483 2.38 -57.78 25.08
C ALA A 483 3.76 -58.46 25.16
N LYS A 484 3.94 -59.57 24.43
CA LYS A 484 5.24 -60.24 24.34
C LYS A 484 6.27 -59.40 23.57
N SER A 485 5.92 -58.88 22.39
CA SER A 485 6.83 -58.04 21.60
C SER A 485 7.20 -56.74 22.31
N GLU A 486 6.26 -56.16 23.05
CA GLU A 486 6.50 -54.96 23.84
C GLU A 486 7.42 -55.24 25.02
N ALA A 487 7.20 -56.33 25.76
CA ALA A 487 8.08 -56.75 26.85
C ALA A 487 9.49 -57.14 26.35
N GLU A 488 9.59 -57.84 25.21
CA GLU A 488 10.88 -58.20 24.59
C GLU A 488 11.63 -56.97 24.08
N ARG A 489 10.93 -56.02 23.46
CA ARG A 489 11.51 -54.75 22.99
C ARG A 489 11.98 -53.90 24.17
N LEU A 490 11.14 -53.68 25.18
CA LEU A 490 11.53 -52.91 26.37
C LEU A 490 12.71 -53.55 27.11
N LEU A 491 12.73 -54.86 27.27
CA LEU A 491 13.85 -55.57 27.88
C LEU A 491 15.15 -55.42 27.05
N ALA A 492 15.06 -55.50 25.72
CA ALA A 492 16.21 -55.34 24.83
C ALA A 492 16.72 -53.89 24.78
N ASP A 493 15.81 -52.91 24.73
CA ASP A 493 16.13 -51.49 24.74
C ASP A 493 16.82 -51.11 26.05
N TRP A 494 16.27 -51.56 27.19
CA TRP A 494 16.87 -51.29 28.50
C TRP A 494 18.21 -51.99 28.70
N ARG A 495 18.36 -53.25 28.26
CA ARG A 495 19.68 -53.92 28.27
C ARG A 495 20.70 -53.17 27.43
N THR A 496 20.34 -52.82 26.19
CA THR A 496 21.26 -52.11 25.29
C THR A 496 21.64 -50.74 25.84
N ALA A 497 20.67 -50.02 26.44
CA ALA A 497 20.89 -48.71 27.02
C ALA A 497 21.74 -48.77 28.30
N LEU A 498 21.53 -49.77 29.16
CA LEU A 498 22.28 -49.95 30.39
C LEU A 498 23.68 -50.51 30.10
N ASP A 499 23.82 -51.58 29.34
CA ASP A 499 25.11 -52.20 29.05
C ASP A 499 26.07 -51.22 28.36
N ARG A 500 25.63 -50.49 27.30
CA ARG A 500 26.50 -49.52 26.61
C ARG A 500 26.88 -48.32 27.45
N LYS A 501 25.95 -47.78 28.24
CA LYS A 501 26.23 -46.56 29.03
C LYS A 501 27.03 -46.87 30.27
N LEU A 502 26.80 -48.01 30.90
CA LEU A 502 27.38 -48.33 32.18
C LEU A 502 28.78 -48.92 32.06
N GLU A 503 29.05 -49.75 31.06
CA GLU A 503 30.40 -50.31 30.88
C GLU A 503 31.42 -49.18 30.66
N ILE A 504 31.07 -48.20 29.82
CA ILE A 504 31.93 -47.02 29.56
C ILE A 504 32.07 -46.13 30.79
N VAL A 505 30.94 -45.77 31.43
CA VAL A 505 30.95 -44.80 32.53
C VAL A 505 31.54 -45.41 33.80
N TYR A 506 31.29 -46.69 34.07
CA TYR A 506 31.73 -47.33 35.30
C TYR A 506 33.23 -47.68 35.22
N ASP A 507 33.72 -48.18 34.08
CA ASP A 507 35.16 -48.42 33.90
C ASP A 507 35.97 -47.11 33.96
N GLU A 508 35.45 -46.04 33.36
CA GLU A 508 36.09 -44.73 33.40
C GLU A 508 36.07 -44.11 34.81
N LEU A 509 34.92 -44.18 35.50
CA LEU A 509 34.82 -43.70 36.88
C LEU A 509 35.71 -44.54 37.81
N GLU A 510 35.74 -45.87 37.70
CA GLU A 510 36.55 -46.73 38.54
C GLU A 510 38.05 -46.43 38.36
N GLN A 511 38.52 -46.29 37.12
CA GLN A 511 39.92 -45.94 36.84
C GLN A 511 40.29 -44.56 37.38
N ARG A 512 39.41 -43.56 37.23
CA ARG A 512 39.67 -42.18 37.69
C ARG A 512 39.58 -42.06 39.21
N VAL A 513 38.63 -42.74 39.85
CA VAL A 513 38.51 -42.79 41.32
C VAL A 513 39.74 -43.47 41.93
N ALA A 514 40.15 -44.63 41.39
CA ALA A 514 41.36 -45.31 41.85
C ALA A 514 42.60 -44.42 41.72
N ARG A 515 42.70 -43.63 40.64
CA ARG A 515 43.84 -42.74 40.39
C ARG A 515 43.86 -41.48 41.25
N PHE A 516 42.72 -40.82 41.45
CA PHE A 516 42.66 -39.46 42.04
C PHE A 516 42.11 -39.41 43.45
N VAL A 517 41.34 -40.41 43.88
CA VAL A 517 40.68 -40.45 45.20
C VAL A 517 41.31 -41.50 46.12
N GLY A 518 41.81 -42.61 45.55
CA GLY A 518 42.44 -43.70 46.30
C GLY A 518 41.46 -44.56 47.13
N PRO A 519 41.94 -45.70 47.67
CA PRO A 519 41.11 -46.61 48.47
C PRO A 519 40.59 -45.94 49.76
N ALA A 520 39.45 -46.41 50.25
CA ALA A 520 38.73 -45.76 51.35
C ALA A 520 39.33 -46.05 52.73
N ASP A 521 39.98 -47.20 52.91
CA ASP A 521 40.71 -47.65 54.11
C ASP A 521 41.80 -46.65 54.56
N GLY A 522 42.24 -45.80 53.65
CA GLY A 522 43.19 -44.73 53.92
C GLY A 522 44.65 -45.16 53.91
N GLU A 523 44.94 -46.42 53.56
CA GLU A 523 46.30 -46.88 53.33
C GLU A 523 46.79 -46.35 51.97
N GLY A 524 47.80 -45.46 51.99
CA GLY A 524 48.34 -44.79 50.79
C GLY A 524 47.78 -43.39 50.49
N ARG A 525 47.09 -42.74 51.45
CA ARG A 525 46.51 -41.39 51.29
C ARG A 525 47.55 -40.35 50.83
N ARG A 526 47.28 -39.69 49.70
CA ARG A 526 47.69 -38.29 49.51
C ARG A 526 46.93 -37.44 50.53
N PRO A 527 47.56 -36.51 51.27
CA PRO A 527 46.89 -35.69 52.27
C PRO A 527 45.97 -34.67 51.58
N HIS A 528 44.79 -35.11 51.15
CA HIS A 528 43.75 -34.20 50.71
C HIS A 528 43.17 -33.48 51.93
N ALA A 529 43.22 -32.15 51.94
CA ALA A 529 42.68 -31.30 52.98
C ALA A 529 41.62 -30.35 52.39
N GLY A 530 40.69 -29.87 53.23
CA GLY A 530 39.67 -28.91 52.85
C GLY A 530 38.72 -29.43 51.75
N GLU A 531 38.51 -28.63 50.71
CA GLU A 531 37.52 -28.87 49.66
C GLU A 531 37.79 -30.15 48.86
N THR A 532 39.05 -30.52 48.64
CA THR A 532 39.40 -31.76 47.93
C THR A 532 39.02 -33.00 48.73
N LEU A 533 39.12 -32.96 50.07
CA LEU A 533 38.67 -34.06 50.93
C LEU A 533 37.15 -34.18 50.93
N ARG A 534 36.45 -33.04 50.93
CA ARG A 534 34.99 -32.99 50.82
C ARG A 534 34.51 -33.59 49.50
N LEU A 535 35.09 -33.18 48.38
CA LEU A 535 34.79 -33.71 47.04
C LEU A 535 35.14 -35.19 46.92
N ALA A 536 36.27 -35.63 47.50
CA ALA A 536 36.64 -37.05 47.54
C ALA A 536 35.60 -37.89 48.31
N GLY A 537 35.06 -37.37 49.42
CA GLY A 537 33.97 -37.99 50.16
C GLY A 537 32.67 -38.07 49.36
N GLU A 538 32.30 -36.99 48.66
CA GLU A 538 31.13 -36.97 47.77
C GLU A 538 31.25 -37.98 46.63
N ILE A 539 32.41 -38.05 45.98
CA ILE A 539 32.67 -39.01 44.90
C ILE A 539 32.53 -40.44 45.42
N ARG A 540 33.09 -40.77 46.58
CA ARG A 540 32.95 -42.12 47.15
C ARG A 540 31.49 -42.46 47.46
N ALA A 541 30.75 -41.54 48.06
CA ALA A 541 29.34 -41.75 48.36
C ALA A 541 28.48 -41.93 47.09
N ASP A 542 28.74 -41.13 46.05
CA ASP A 542 28.04 -41.25 44.76
C ASP A 542 28.43 -42.54 44.03
N VAL A 543 29.71 -42.92 43.98
CA VAL A 543 30.18 -44.18 43.39
C VAL A 543 29.63 -45.39 44.13
N GLY A 544 29.59 -45.37 45.45
CA GLY A 544 29.00 -46.45 46.24
C GLY A 544 27.50 -46.62 46.01
N SER A 545 26.78 -45.50 45.92
CA SER A 545 25.36 -45.51 45.57
C SER A 545 25.12 -45.99 44.13
N LEU A 546 26.03 -45.68 43.19
CA LEU A 546 25.95 -46.18 41.81
C LEU A 546 26.02 -47.70 41.75
N SER A 547 26.89 -48.33 42.54
CA SER A 547 26.99 -49.79 42.63
C SER A 547 25.65 -50.41 43.06
N ILE A 548 25.02 -49.85 44.10
CA ILE A 548 23.75 -50.37 44.62
C ILE A 548 22.61 -50.20 43.61
N LEU A 549 22.52 -49.02 42.99
CA LEU A 549 21.51 -48.75 41.96
C LEU A 549 21.73 -49.63 40.72
N TRP A 550 22.99 -49.86 40.33
CA TRP A 550 23.34 -50.72 39.22
C TRP A 550 22.90 -52.16 39.46
N VAL A 551 23.23 -52.70 40.63
CA VAL A 551 22.86 -54.08 40.94
C VAL A 551 21.35 -54.24 41.08
N SER A 552 20.68 -53.24 41.68
CA SER A 552 19.23 -53.19 41.73
C SER A 552 18.62 -53.19 40.32
N ALA A 553 19.16 -52.38 39.41
CA ALA A 553 18.73 -52.35 38.01
C ALA A 553 18.96 -53.71 37.31
N ASN A 554 20.12 -54.34 37.52
CA ASN A 554 20.44 -55.63 36.90
C ASN A 554 19.53 -56.75 37.43
N SER A 555 19.23 -56.76 38.73
CA SER A 555 18.29 -57.70 39.35
C SER A 555 16.87 -57.57 38.75
N VAL A 556 16.43 -56.33 38.51
CA VAL A 556 15.15 -56.04 37.85
C VAL A 556 15.15 -56.55 36.41
N LEU A 557 16.23 -56.31 35.66
CA LEU A 557 16.39 -56.83 34.28
C LEU A 557 16.42 -58.36 34.24
N GLN A 558 17.10 -59.03 35.17
CA GLN A 558 17.12 -60.49 35.25
C GLN A 558 15.76 -61.07 35.60
N THR A 559 15.03 -60.43 36.53
CA THR A 559 13.66 -60.83 36.89
C THR A 559 12.70 -60.62 35.72
N ALA A 560 12.79 -59.49 35.03
CA ALA A 560 12.03 -59.22 33.82
C ALA A 560 12.38 -60.23 32.71
N GLU A 561 13.65 -60.57 32.53
CA GLU A 561 14.06 -61.59 31.57
C GLU A 561 13.50 -62.97 31.92
N ALA A 562 13.54 -63.39 33.18
CA ALA A 562 12.97 -64.66 33.61
C ALA A 562 11.45 -64.74 33.34
N LEU A 563 10.74 -63.60 33.48
CA LEU A 563 9.32 -63.48 33.16
C LEU A 563 9.05 -63.50 31.65
N VAL A 564 9.91 -62.89 30.84
CA VAL A 564 9.77 -62.81 29.37
C VAL A 564 10.23 -64.11 28.68
N ARG A 565 11.28 -64.76 29.21
CA ARG A 565 11.97 -65.94 28.65
C ARG A 565 11.88 -67.16 29.58
N ALA A 566 10.71 -67.42 30.15
CA ALA A 566 10.47 -68.57 31.01
C ALA A 566 10.85 -69.90 30.30
N ARG A 567 11.65 -70.75 30.97
CA ARG A 567 12.05 -72.09 30.49
C ARG A 567 11.30 -73.19 31.25
N GLY A 568 11.11 -74.37 30.64
CA GLY A 568 10.47 -75.54 31.27
C GLY A 568 8.93 -75.51 31.28
N LEU A 569 8.30 -76.20 32.24
CA LEU A 569 6.82 -76.35 32.33
C LEU A 569 6.08 -75.01 32.51
N ALA A 570 6.74 -73.97 33.02
CA ALA A 570 6.21 -72.61 33.06
C ALA A 570 5.98 -72.00 31.67
N ALA A 571 6.72 -72.45 30.64
CA ALA A 571 6.56 -71.97 29.27
C ALA A 571 5.22 -72.39 28.62
N LEU A 572 4.63 -73.51 29.06
CA LEU A 572 3.32 -74.00 28.59
C LEU A 572 2.18 -73.12 29.10
N VAL A 573 2.24 -72.66 30.36
CA VAL A 573 1.25 -71.74 30.94
C VAL A 573 1.39 -70.32 30.33
N SER A 574 2.62 -69.89 30.06
CA SER A 574 2.95 -68.62 29.38
C SER A 574 2.61 -68.60 27.88
N PHE A 575 2.23 -69.74 27.31
CA PHE A 575 1.83 -69.82 25.91
C PHE A 575 0.43 -69.22 25.67
N PHE A 576 -0.44 -69.24 26.69
CA PHE A 576 -1.84 -68.83 26.56
C PHE A 576 -2.24 -67.59 27.39
N SER A 577 -1.40 -67.11 28.33
CA SER A 577 -1.73 -65.98 29.20
C SER A 577 -0.76 -64.80 29.04
N PRO A 578 -1.25 -63.55 28.84
CA PRO A 578 -0.41 -62.36 28.75
C PRO A 578 0.09 -61.84 30.12
N ARG A 579 -0.29 -62.48 31.23
CA ARG A 579 0.00 -61.97 32.59
C ARG A 579 1.49 -61.82 32.88
N HIS A 580 2.33 -62.75 32.44
CA HIS A 580 3.77 -62.70 32.66
C HIS A 580 4.45 -61.55 31.91
N TYR A 581 4.06 -61.31 30.65
CA TYR A 581 4.61 -60.21 29.86
C TYR A 581 4.16 -58.84 30.38
N ARG A 582 2.90 -58.70 30.81
CA ARG A 582 2.42 -57.46 31.45
C ARG A 582 3.11 -57.20 32.79
N ARG A 583 3.40 -58.25 33.56
CA ARG A 583 4.17 -58.13 34.79
C ARG A 583 5.60 -57.69 34.51
N ALA A 584 6.25 -58.21 33.46
CA ALA A 584 7.57 -57.75 33.04
C ALA A 584 7.55 -56.28 32.58
N ILE A 585 6.53 -55.86 31.82
CA ILE A 585 6.36 -54.45 31.43
C ILE A 585 6.17 -53.56 32.66
N ALA A 586 5.29 -53.95 33.60
CA ALA A 586 5.08 -53.22 34.85
C ALA A 586 6.38 -53.11 35.66
N LEU A 587 7.15 -54.21 35.77
CA LEU A 587 8.43 -54.24 36.47
C LEU A 587 9.48 -53.32 35.84
N LEU A 588 9.48 -53.17 34.51
CA LEU A 588 10.40 -52.30 33.77
C LEU A 588 9.93 -50.84 33.67
N HIS A 589 8.71 -50.52 34.09
CA HIS A 589 8.11 -49.19 33.91
C HIS A 589 7.62 -48.58 35.24
N ASP A 590 6.62 -49.20 35.88
CA ASP A 590 5.82 -48.57 36.94
C ASP A 590 6.00 -49.20 38.32
N GLU A 591 6.49 -50.44 38.40
CA GLU A 591 6.48 -51.17 39.66
C GLU A 591 7.67 -50.76 40.54
N PRO A 592 7.43 -50.27 41.76
CA PRO A 592 8.51 -49.90 42.67
C PRO A 592 9.23 -51.16 43.17
N VAL A 593 10.53 -51.17 42.98
CA VAL A 593 11.44 -52.24 43.39
C VAL A 593 11.94 -51.89 44.79
N PRO A 594 11.63 -52.72 45.81
CA PRO A 594 12.19 -52.53 47.13
C PRO A 594 13.66 -52.96 47.14
N PHE A 595 14.53 -52.11 47.67
CA PHE A 595 15.88 -52.44 48.06
C PHE A 595 15.99 -52.29 49.58
N ASP A 596 16.34 -53.38 50.25
CA ASP A 596 16.71 -53.39 51.66
C ASP A 596 18.21 -53.72 51.76
N PRO A 597 19.05 -52.84 52.34
CA PRO A 597 20.48 -53.07 52.52
C PRO A 597 20.80 -54.40 53.23
N ALA A 598 19.96 -54.81 54.20
CA ALA A 598 20.20 -56.02 54.98
C ALA A 598 20.02 -57.31 54.14
N ASP A 599 19.08 -57.33 53.20
CA ASP A 599 18.77 -58.49 52.36
C ASP A 599 19.55 -58.50 51.03
N GLY A 600 19.82 -57.30 50.49
CA GLY A 600 20.41 -57.14 49.17
C GLY A 600 21.91 -57.35 49.14
N LEU A 601 22.65 -56.76 50.07
CA LEU A 601 24.12 -56.67 49.99
C LEU A 601 24.84 -58.03 50.15
N PRO A 602 24.43 -58.95 51.05
CA PRO A 602 25.08 -60.27 51.17
C PRO A 602 24.95 -61.13 49.89
N ARG A 603 23.88 -60.95 49.11
CA ARG A 603 23.68 -61.67 47.84
C ARG A 603 24.57 -61.15 46.71
N LEU A 604 25.11 -59.94 46.82
CA LEU A 604 25.76 -59.24 45.73
C LEU A 604 27.28 -59.21 45.85
N PHE A 605 27.80 -59.28 47.07
CA PHE A 605 29.22 -59.07 47.34
C PHE A 605 29.96 -60.31 47.89
N GLY A 606 29.26 -61.41 48.16
CA GLY A 606 29.84 -62.60 48.77
C GLY A 606 30.28 -62.36 50.22
N SER A 607 30.82 -63.38 50.89
CA SER A 607 31.23 -63.29 52.31
C SER A 607 32.60 -62.66 52.54
N GLU A 608 33.40 -62.39 51.50
CA GLU A 608 34.75 -61.82 51.60
C GLU A 608 34.80 -60.40 51.01
N ARG A 609 35.26 -59.42 51.81
CA ARG A 609 35.36 -58.01 51.41
C ARG A 609 36.58 -57.78 50.51
N THR A 610 36.35 -57.34 49.27
CA THR A 610 37.40 -56.86 48.36
C THR A 610 37.60 -55.36 48.51
N TRP A 611 38.78 -54.83 48.16
CA TRP A 611 39.08 -53.38 48.23
C TRP A 611 38.08 -52.50 47.47
N ARG A 612 37.42 -53.05 46.44
CA ARG A 612 36.29 -52.41 45.73
C ARG A 612 35.09 -52.15 46.63
N GLN A 613 34.90 -52.96 47.66
CA GLN A 613 33.80 -52.85 48.62
C GLN A 613 34.09 -51.80 49.71
N ASP A 614 35.34 -51.40 49.92
CA ASP A 614 35.69 -50.31 50.83
C ASP A 614 35.27 -48.95 50.26
N LEU A 615 35.19 -48.81 48.93
CA LEU A 615 34.68 -47.62 48.25
C LEU A 615 33.18 -47.37 48.48
N LEU A 616 32.45 -48.36 49.01
CA LEU A 616 31.02 -48.25 49.29
C LEU A 616 30.73 -47.50 50.60
N GLY A 617 31.71 -47.06 51.38
CA GLY A 617 31.46 -46.40 52.68
C GLY A 617 30.78 -47.34 53.71
N ASP A 618 30.37 -46.79 54.85
CA ASP A 618 29.73 -47.59 55.91
C ASP A 618 28.33 -48.07 55.49
N LEU A 619 28.04 -49.35 55.71
CA LEU A 619 26.85 -50.03 55.18
C LEU A 619 25.53 -49.44 55.72
N GLU A 620 25.57 -48.87 56.93
CA GLU A 620 24.43 -48.19 57.57
C GLU A 620 24.05 -46.87 56.88
N SER A 621 24.91 -46.32 56.02
CA SER A 621 24.67 -45.04 55.34
C SER A 621 23.68 -45.13 54.17
N TYR A 622 23.29 -46.35 53.76
CA TYR A 622 22.34 -46.55 52.67
C TYR A 622 20.92 -46.73 53.21
N ALA A 623 20.04 -45.76 52.93
CA ALA A 623 18.63 -45.87 53.27
C ALA A 623 17.92 -46.90 52.36
N PRO A 624 17.05 -47.78 52.91
CA PRO A 624 16.19 -48.63 52.09
C PRO A 624 15.30 -47.76 51.19
N PHE A 625 15.07 -48.21 49.96
CA PHE A 625 14.26 -47.46 49.00
C PHE A 625 13.25 -48.35 48.27
N ARG A 626 12.18 -47.72 47.79
CA ARG A 626 11.21 -48.29 46.85
C ARG A 626 11.12 -47.36 45.65
N LYS A 627 11.78 -47.72 44.56
CA LYS A 627 11.88 -46.88 43.35
C LYS A 627 11.50 -47.72 42.12
N SER A 628 10.81 -47.11 41.17
CA SER A 628 10.56 -47.72 39.86
C SER A 628 11.88 -47.90 39.10
N PHE A 629 11.88 -48.78 38.10
CA PHE A 629 13.08 -49.01 37.29
C PHE A 629 13.57 -47.74 36.59
N ALA A 630 12.66 -46.92 36.06
CA ALA A 630 13.02 -45.65 35.44
C ALA A 630 13.65 -44.66 36.43
N GLU A 631 13.17 -44.61 37.68
CA GLU A 631 13.76 -43.79 38.74
C GLU A 631 15.15 -44.29 39.13
N ILE A 632 15.35 -45.61 39.20
CA ILE A 632 16.67 -46.22 39.47
C ILE A 632 17.66 -45.82 38.37
N VAL A 633 17.28 -45.95 37.10
CA VAL A 633 18.17 -45.59 35.97
C VAL A 633 18.39 -44.07 35.89
N GLY A 634 17.36 -43.27 36.17
CA GLY A 634 17.48 -41.80 36.22
C GLY A 634 18.44 -41.34 37.31
N GLU A 635 18.33 -41.91 38.51
CA GLU A 635 19.22 -41.60 39.62
C GLU A 635 20.65 -42.09 39.38
N LEU A 636 20.80 -43.23 38.71
CA LEU A 636 22.11 -43.72 38.27
C LEU A 636 22.78 -42.69 37.34
N ASN A 637 22.10 -42.25 36.28
CA ASN A 637 22.68 -41.25 35.36
C ASN A 637 23.04 -39.93 36.07
N LEU A 638 22.19 -39.47 37.00
CA LEU A 638 22.42 -38.25 37.75
C LEU A 638 23.65 -38.36 38.65
N ARG A 639 23.77 -39.45 39.41
CA ARG A 639 24.91 -39.67 40.32
C ARG A 639 26.20 -39.91 39.55
N ALA A 640 26.15 -40.60 38.41
CA ALA A 640 27.31 -40.78 37.54
C ALA A 640 27.81 -39.43 36.98
N GLY A 641 26.90 -38.56 36.54
CA GLY A 641 27.24 -37.22 36.09
C GLY A 641 27.85 -36.35 37.20
N ARG A 642 27.34 -36.43 38.44
CA ARG A 642 27.93 -35.72 39.58
C ARG A 642 29.32 -36.24 39.93
N ALA A 643 29.48 -37.56 40.00
CA ALA A 643 30.77 -38.19 40.29
C ALA A 643 31.83 -37.82 39.24
N ALA A 644 31.47 -37.87 37.94
CA ALA A 644 32.36 -37.45 36.85
C ALA A 644 32.76 -35.97 36.95
N ALA A 645 31.79 -35.07 37.18
CA ALA A 645 32.07 -33.64 37.31
C ALA A 645 32.92 -33.31 38.56
N ALA A 646 32.72 -34.03 39.65
CA ALA A 646 33.55 -33.88 40.85
C ALA A 646 34.97 -34.41 40.61
N LEU A 647 35.13 -35.54 39.90
CA LEU A 647 36.43 -36.06 39.48
C LEU A 647 37.16 -35.08 38.56
N ASP A 648 36.48 -34.45 37.60
CA ASP A 648 37.07 -33.42 36.73
C ASP A 648 37.63 -32.25 37.56
N ARG A 649 36.94 -31.85 38.63
CA ARG A 649 37.42 -30.78 39.53
C ARG A 649 38.62 -31.22 40.35
N ILE A 650 38.64 -32.45 40.86
CA ILE A 650 39.79 -32.98 41.59
C ILE A 650 40.98 -33.13 40.65
N GLU A 651 40.78 -33.65 39.45
CA GLU A 651 41.82 -33.77 38.43
C GLU A 651 42.37 -32.41 38.03
N ALA A 652 41.51 -31.42 37.76
CA ALA A 652 41.94 -30.05 37.48
C ALA A 652 42.75 -29.44 38.64
N ALA A 653 42.30 -29.63 39.89
CA ALA A 653 43.01 -29.15 41.07
C ALA A 653 44.37 -29.83 41.29
N ILE A 654 44.49 -31.11 40.93
CA ILE A 654 45.75 -31.86 41.02
C ILE A 654 46.71 -31.48 39.89
N VAL A 655 46.21 -31.34 38.65
CA VAL A 655 47.00 -30.99 37.45
C VAL A 655 47.49 -29.54 37.51
N GLN A 656 46.69 -28.62 38.03
CA GLN A 656 47.08 -27.20 38.14
C GLN A 656 48.08 -26.93 39.27
N GLY A 657 48.38 -27.92 40.12
CA GLY A 657 49.24 -27.77 41.30
C GLY A 657 48.69 -26.72 42.27
N PRO A 658 49.29 -26.54 43.46
CA PRO A 658 48.96 -25.42 44.32
C PRO A 658 49.45 -24.12 43.64
N ALA A 659 48.66 -23.58 42.71
CA ALA A 659 48.94 -22.32 42.05
C ALA A 659 48.93 -21.22 43.12
N GLU A 660 50.14 -20.79 43.48
CA GLU A 660 50.55 -19.48 43.98
C GLU A 660 49.37 -18.50 44.19
N ARG A 661 48.66 -18.67 45.30
CA ARG A 661 47.93 -17.60 45.95
C ARG A 661 48.67 -17.24 47.22
N ALA A 662 49.88 -16.72 47.03
CA ALA A 662 50.63 -16.00 48.03
C ALA A 662 51.32 -14.82 47.37
N GLU A 663 50.96 -13.63 47.85
CA GLU A 663 51.72 -12.37 47.81
C GLU A 663 51.65 -11.60 46.48
N THR A 664 51.02 -10.42 46.40
CA THR A 664 51.00 -9.25 47.31
C THR A 664 49.71 -8.45 47.06
N GLY A 665 48.97 -7.88 48.02
CA GLY A 665 49.34 -7.49 49.38
C GLY A 665 50.07 -6.15 49.43
N ALA A 666 49.31 -5.04 49.40
CA ALA A 666 49.64 -3.71 49.93
C ALA A 666 50.80 -2.87 49.31
N ARG A 667 50.46 -1.87 48.48
CA ARG A 667 50.54 -0.41 48.75
C ARG A 667 50.14 0.40 47.53
#